data_AF-A0A2E8RC55-F1
#
_entry.id   AF-A0A2E8RC55-F1
#
_cell.length_a   1.000
_cell.length_b   1.000
_cell.length_c   1.000
_cell.angle_alpha   90.00
_cell.angle_beta   90.00
_cell.angle_gamma   90.00
#
_symmetry.space_group_name_H-M   'P 1'
#
loop_
_entity.id
_entity.type
_entity.pdbx_description
1 polymer ?
#
loop_
_entity_poly.entity_id
_entity_poly.type
_entity_poly.pdbx_seq_one_letter_code
_entity_poly.pdbx_strand_id
1 'polypeptide(L)'
;MNKYLKNSSFIKKEFIIFPSIFFIALVLRLYDLSSRAMHHDESLHVFYSWKLFKGLGYEHNPMMHGPLQMELTSIIFSFLGDSDFSSRLLYAICGSILVLMPYFFIKHMNLISCILISLFLAVSPTVVYFSRFARNDVLMNLFSIILILLIWKYFSNKDSKYLYLISIVLALIFGTKESSYLLIFMLVSFNLLNIGYIGVSQFKLRMYSNYLTFSELTIAQIVAGVLTETLSIFKRSSQRITDNKFVSMSVFLITLTLPLWAAFSGILFNFLPIETILISSDTNSEIGMPADKSNLLAILITSCLFFLSVLIGFKWGKLLWLKCSMFFWVIWASIYTTLFTNMPDGIYKGLWQSLGYWIVQQGEGRGNQPFYYYFVLSSIYELAILILSLIAIIYYIKIKKIKPNDFTFFLIFWVITSWIIYTLASEKMPWLLFNLSVPMIFLSGKFLGDTLTSLSLKGTLKYQSIVLSGISLILIFNLWVTYRVNFINSDIPREMLIYTQTSPDLKSISDAINIYQNPSNKQQNILIDTTSGFVWPWVWYLRNNENILYQNLTSQPIAQSDLDVLIIHSTNISKVPYEITKKYHEPIIFPHRWWFPESTYRNLNFQMILEPQKIIRLFDYLIFTNGISSKIGSEDAYLFIKSDFPDLKMISENFK
;
A
#
# COMPACT_ATOMS: atom_id res chain seq x y z
N MET A 1 8.92 4.05 46.51
CA MET A 1 9.52 2.85 47.14
C MET A 1 8.67 1.62 46.79
N ASN A 2 9.10 0.93 45.73
CA ASN A 2 8.93 -0.49 45.39
C ASN A 2 7.79 -1.31 46.05
N LYS A 3 6.68 -1.52 45.34
CA LYS A 3 5.85 -2.74 45.53
C LYS A 3 5.17 -3.34 44.29
N TYR A 4 5.59 -2.95 43.08
CA TYR A 4 5.09 -3.56 41.82
C TYR A 4 6.21 -3.91 40.82
N LEU A 5 7.44 -4.08 41.29
CA LEU A 5 8.49 -4.73 40.51
C LEU A 5 8.51 -6.22 40.85
N LYS A 6 8.38 -7.05 39.80
CA LYS A 6 8.47 -8.52 39.72
C LYS A 6 7.15 -9.30 39.88
N ASN A 7 6.34 -9.25 38.83
CA ASN A 7 5.74 -10.48 38.30
C ASN A 7 6.64 -10.99 37.15
N SER A 8 7.72 -11.70 37.50
CA SER A 8 8.74 -12.19 36.57
C SER A 8 8.24 -13.29 35.62
N SER A 9 7.05 -13.85 35.86
CA SER A 9 6.44 -14.88 35.01
C SER A 9 5.77 -14.32 33.75
N PHE A 10 5.20 -13.11 33.81
CA PHE A 10 4.48 -12.50 32.69
C PHE A 10 5.44 -11.93 31.64
N ILE A 11 6.50 -11.25 32.08
CA ILE A 11 7.57 -10.73 31.21
C ILE A 11 8.20 -11.89 30.40
N LYS A 12 8.36 -13.08 30.98
CA LYS A 12 8.87 -14.27 30.27
C LYS A 12 7.93 -14.81 29.18
N LYS A 13 6.61 -14.68 29.34
CA LYS A 13 5.63 -15.22 28.38
C LYS A 13 5.55 -14.36 27.12
N GLU A 14 5.70 -13.04 27.23
CA GLU A 14 5.72 -12.13 26.08
C GLU A 14 6.85 -12.48 25.10
N PHE A 15 8.04 -12.82 25.63
CA PHE A 15 9.20 -13.29 24.86
C PHE A 15 8.99 -14.63 24.15
N ILE A 16 7.91 -15.36 24.44
CA ILE A 16 7.55 -16.59 23.73
C ILE A 16 6.40 -16.31 22.77
N ILE A 17 5.38 -15.58 23.21
CA ILE A 17 4.14 -15.35 22.45
C ILE A 17 4.40 -14.56 21.17
N PHE A 18 5.00 -13.37 21.25
CA PHE A 18 5.20 -12.54 20.05
C PHE A 18 6.15 -13.21 19.03
N PRO A 19 7.28 -13.81 19.43
CA PRO A 19 8.11 -14.57 18.49
C PRO A 19 7.39 -15.77 17.88
N SER A 20 6.51 -16.46 18.62
CA SER A 20 5.71 -17.57 18.07
C SER A 20 4.72 -17.07 17.00
N ILE A 21 4.01 -15.97 17.28
CA ILE A 21 3.09 -15.36 16.31
C ILE A 21 3.86 -14.88 15.07
N PHE A 22 5.03 -14.27 15.27
CA PHE A 22 5.91 -13.86 14.17
C PHE A 22 6.36 -15.05 13.32
N PHE A 23 6.78 -16.14 13.96
CA PHE A 23 7.21 -17.33 13.24
C PHE A 23 6.06 -17.92 12.39
N ILE A 24 4.84 -18.01 12.95
CA ILE A 24 3.65 -18.43 12.20
C ILE A 24 3.39 -17.48 11.02
N ALA A 25 3.46 -16.16 11.26
CA ALA A 25 3.27 -15.15 10.23
C ALA A 25 4.32 -15.24 9.12
N LEU A 26 5.57 -15.55 9.48
CA LEU A 26 6.69 -15.73 8.56
C LEU A 26 6.49 -16.99 7.71
N VAL A 27 6.10 -18.11 8.31
CA VAL A 27 5.78 -19.35 7.58
C VAL A 27 4.65 -19.10 6.58
N LEU A 28 3.55 -18.46 6.98
CA LEU A 28 2.44 -18.13 6.08
C LEU A 28 2.85 -17.23 4.90
N ARG A 29 3.89 -16.40 5.06
CA ARG A 29 4.36 -15.48 4.01
C ARG A 29 5.47 -16.07 3.15
N LEU A 30 6.24 -17.03 3.66
CA LEU A 30 7.35 -17.66 2.91
C LEU A 30 6.97 -19.00 2.26
N TYR A 31 6.00 -19.72 2.82
CA TYR A 31 5.57 -21.01 2.28
C TYR A 31 5.09 -20.83 0.84
N ASP A 32 5.71 -21.52 -0.11
CA ASP A 32 5.34 -21.49 -1.52
C ASP A 32 5.30 -20.08 -2.15
N LEU A 33 6.25 -19.21 -1.77
CA LEU A 33 6.26 -17.80 -2.20
C LEU A 33 6.48 -17.62 -3.72
N SER A 34 7.08 -18.60 -4.39
CA SER A 34 7.39 -18.55 -5.82
C SER A 34 6.29 -19.11 -6.72
N SER A 35 5.26 -19.79 -6.21
CA SER A 35 4.28 -20.49 -7.06
C SER A 35 3.55 -19.57 -8.02
N ARG A 36 3.07 -18.44 -7.50
CA ARG A 36 2.26 -17.47 -8.24
C ARG A 36 2.99 -16.87 -9.44
N ALA A 37 2.34 -16.82 -10.59
CA ALA A 37 2.85 -16.03 -11.72
C ALA A 37 3.02 -14.54 -11.33
N MET A 38 4.10 -13.94 -11.85
CA MET A 38 4.37 -12.51 -11.72
C MET A 38 3.21 -11.69 -12.28
N HIS A 39 2.57 -10.91 -11.43
CA HIS A 39 1.58 -9.92 -11.87
C HIS A 39 2.25 -8.86 -12.76
N HIS A 40 1.50 -8.22 -13.65
CA HIS A 40 1.98 -7.13 -14.50
C HIS A 40 2.79 -6.08 -13.70
N ASP A 41 2.15 -5.42 -12.72
CA ASP A 41 2.82 -4.45 -11.82
C ASP A 41 4.01 -5.03 -11.04
N GLU A 42 3.96 -6.32 -10.69
CA GLU A 42 5.03 -6.98 -9.95
C GLU A 42 6.26 -7.12 -10.85
N SER A 43 6.08 -7.59 -12.07
CA SER A 43 7.16 -7.80 -13.04
C SER A 43 7.92 -6.52 -13.37
N LEU A 44 7.24 -5.37 -13.37
CA LEU A 44 7.87 -4.05 -13.54
C LEU A 44 8.89 -3.79 -12.41
N HIS A 45 8.44 -3.81 -11.15
CA HIS A 45 9.33 -3.54 -10.02
C HIS A 45 10.50 -4.53 -9.99
N VAL A 46 10.22 -5.80 -10.22
CA VAL A 46 11.20 -6.88 -10.18
C VAL A 46 12.23 -6.74 -11.29
N PHE A 47 11.81 -6.44 -12.52
CA PHE A 47 12.72 -6.23 -13.64
C PHE A 47 13.63 -5.02 -13.45
N TYR A 48 13.09 -3.88 -12.98
CA TYR A 48 13.92 -2.70 -12.73
C TYR A 48 14.87 -2.88 -11.54
N SER A 49 14.47 -3.67 -10.53
CA SER A 49 15.38 -4.12 -9.47
C SER A 49 16.53 -4.96 -10.03
N TRP A 50 16.23 -5.84 -10.99
CA TRP A 50 17.22 -6.66 -11.67
C TRP A 50 18.16 -5.84 -12.57
N LYS A 51 17.65 -4.85 -13.30
CA LYS A 51 18.49 -3.91 -14.07
C LYS A 51 19.50 -3.21 -13.17
N LEU A 52 19.04 -2.71 -12.01
CA LEU A 52 19.91 -2.08 -11.03
C LEU A 52 20.96 -3.08 -10.50
N PHE A 53 20.54 -4.30 -10.15
CA PHE A 53 21.43 -5.38 -9.72
C PHE A 53 22.51 -5.73 -10.77
N LYS A 54 22.16 -5.76 -12.06
CA LYS A 54 23.09 -6.01 -13.17
C LYS A 54 23.99 -4.82 -13.52
N GLY A 55 23.86 -3.68 -12.83
CA GLY A 55 24.62 -2.48 -13.12
C GLY A 55 24.16 -1.72 -14.37
N LEU A 56 22.95 -2.00 -14.88
CA LEU A 56 22.36 -1.31 -16.03
C LEU A 56 21.71 0.03 -15.68
N GLY A 57 21.81 0.44 -14.40
CA GLY A 57 21.21 1.65 -13.86
C GLY A 57 19.69 1.53 -13.65
N TYR A 58 19.16 2.52 -12.93
CA TYR A 58 17.74 2.70 -12.70
C TYR A 58 17.43 4.20 -12.59
N GLU A 59 16.30 4.61 -13.17
CA GLU A 59 15.80 5.98 -13.06
C GLU A 59 14.39 5.96 -12.52
N HIS A 60 14.09 6.90 -11.62
CA HIS A 60 12.76 7.02 -11.03
C HIS A 60 11.71 7.26 -12.11
N ASN A 61 10.64 6.45 -12.06
CA ASN A 61 9.44 6.64 -12.86
C ASN A 61 8.23 6.63 -11.91
N PRO A 62 7.44 7.72 -11.87
CA PRO A 62 6.34 7.87 -10.91
C PRO A 62 5.23 6.82 -11.08
N MET A 63 5.09 6.22 -12.27
CA MET A 63 4.15 5.11 -12.53
C MET A 63 4.45 3.90 -11.63
N MET A 64 5.73 3.69 -11.29
CA MET A 64 6.20 2.61 -10.42
C MET A 64 6.32 3.02 -8.95
N HIS A 65 5.83 4.22 -8.60
CA HIS A 65 5.98 4.83 -7.28
C HIS A 65 7.45 5.08 -6.88
N GLY A 66 7.70 5.24 -5.58
CA GLY A 66 9.01 5.56 -5.04
C GLY A 66 10.05 4.45 -5.24
N PRO A 67 11.34 4.80 -5.38
CA PRO A 67 12.36 3.88 -5.87
C PRO A 67 12.95 2.95 -4.80
N LEU A 68 12.63 3.17 -3.51
CA LEU A 68 13.18 2.42 -2.39
C LEU A 68 12.99 0.90 -2.54
N GLN A 69 11.83 0.45 -3.04
CA GLN A 69 11.57 -0.98 -3.18
C GLN A 69 12.47 -1.63 -4.23
N MET A 70 12.83 -0.89 -5.31
CA MET A 70 13.70 -1.39 -6.36
C MET A 70 15.14 -1.52 -5.85
N GLU A 71 15.61 -0.52 -5.10
CA GLU A 71 16.93 -0.53 -4.47
C GLU A 71 17.06 -1.68 -3.46
N LEU A 72 16.10 -1.81 -2.53
CA LEU A 72 16.15 -2.88 -1.53
C LEU A 72 16.06 -4.28 -2.15
N THR A 73 15.25 -4.45 -3.20
CA THR A 73 15.15 -5.74 -3.91
C THR A 73 16.43 -6.03 -4.70
N SER A 74 17.07 -5.03 -5.30
CA SER A 74 18.37 -5.20 -5.97
C SER A 74 19.47 -5.66 -5.01
N ILE A 75 19.45 -5.15 -3.76
CA ILE A 75 20.36 -5.60 -2.70
C ILE A 75 20.09 -7.06 -2.37
N ILE A 76 18.83 -7.50 -2.27
CA ILE A 76 18.49 -8.91 -2.04
C ILE A 76 19.01 -9.80 -3.17
N PHE A 77 18.86 -9.37 -4.43
CA PHE A 77 19.40 -10.10 -5.58
C PHE A 77 20.93 -10.26 -5.50
N SER A 78 21.65 -9.26 -4.98
CA SER A 78 23.10 -9.38 -4.80
C SER A 78 23.53 -10.48 -3.82
N PHE A 79 22.68 -10.83 -2.85
CA PHE A 79 22.97 -11.87 -1.86
C PHE A 79 22.40 -13.24 -2.21
N LEU A 80 21.22 -13.29 -2.83
CA LEU A 80 20.44 -14.53 -3.02
C LEU A 80 20.21 -14.90 -4.50
N GLY A 81 20.64 -14.06 -5.44
CA GLY A 81 20.33 -14.20 -6.86
C GLY A 81 18.92 -13.71 -7.22
N ASP A 82 18.66 -13.58 -8.52
CA ASP A 82 17.40 -13.10 -9.08
C ASP A 82 16.43 -14.24 -9.40
N SER A 83 15.37 -14.36 -8.60
CA SER A 83 14.33 -15.40 -8.73
C SER A 83 12.98 -14.86 -8.29
N ASP A 84 11.89 -15.59 -8.61
CA ASP A 84 10.55 -15.25 -8.14
C ASP A 84 10.43 -15.29 -6.61
N PHE A 85 11.24 -16.11 -5.94
CA PHE A 85 11.29 -16.16 -4.49
C PHE A 85 11.98 -14.92 -3.91
N SER A 86 13.21 -14.63 -4.38
CA SER A 86 14.02 -13.52 -3.85
C SER A 86 13.40 -12.15 -4.14
N SER A 87 12.64 -12.03 -5.23
CA SER A 87 11.94 -10.79 -5.59
C SER A 87 10.77 -10.46 -4.65
N ARG A 88 10.14 -11.47 -4.04
CA ARG A 88 9.04 -11.31 -3.07
C ARG A 88 9.50 -11.33 -1.62
N LEU A 89 10.76 -11.71 -1.36
CA LEU A 89 11.29 -11.93 -0.02
C LEU A 89 11.25 -10.67 0.86
N LEU A 90 11.58 -9.49 0.31
CA LEU A 90 11.51 -8.20 1.01
C LEU A 90 10.13 -7.99 1.64
N TYR A 91 9.10 -8.21 0.82
CA TYR A 91 7.71 -7.94 1.13
C TYR A 91 7.18 -8.93 2.17
N ALA A 92 7.57 -10.21 2.05
CA ALA A 92 7.24 -11.25 3.02
C ALA A 92 7.85 -10.96 4.39
N ILE A 93 9.12 -10.54 4.44
CA ILE A 93 9.81 -10.17 5.69
C ILE A 93 9.16 -8.92 6.30
N CYS A 94 8.95 -7.86 5.53
CA CYS A 94 8.29 -6.64 6.01
C CYS A 94 6.88 -6.91 6.54
N GLY A 95 6.10 -7.73 5.84
CA GLY A 95 4.77 -8.17 6.28
C GLY A 95 4.79 -9.00 7.56
N SER A 96 5.87 -9.74 7.80
CA SER A 96 6.07 -10.51 9.04
C SER A 96 6.49 -9.59 10.19
N ILE A 97 7.37 -8.62 9.93
CA ILE A 97 7.77 -7.60 10.92
C ILE A 97 6.56 -6.76 11.33
N LEU A 98 5.64 -6.44 10.40
CA LEU A 98 4.39 -5.74 10.68
C LEU A 98 3.59 -6.41 11.82
N VAL A 99 3.56 -7.75 11.85
CA VAL A 99 2.87 -8.56 12.86
C VAL A 99 3.48 -8.41 14.26
N LEU A 100 4.77 -8.08 14.36
CA LEU A 100 5.45 -7.82 15.64
C LEU A 100 5.22 -6.40 16.17
N MET A 101 4.84 -5.45 15.33
CA MET A 101 4.73 -4.04 15.71
C MET A 101 3.78 -3.77 16.91
N PRO A 102 2.65 -4.47 17.08
CA PRO A 102 1.76 -4.25 18.22
C PRO A 102 2.44 -4.42 19.58
N TYR A 103 3.48 -5.25 19.71
CA TYR A 103 4.27 -5.40 20.95
C TYR A 103 4.74 -4.05 21.50
N PHE A 104 5.17 -3.14 20.62
CA PHE A 104 5.70 -1.85 21.04
C PHE A 104 4.61 -0.86 21.51
N PHE A 105 3.33 -1.19 21.34
CA PHE A 105 2.19 -0.39 21.77
C PHE A 105 1.59 -0.83 23.11
N ILE A 106 2.17 -1.83 23.82
CA ILE A 106 1.64 -2.33 25.10
C ILE A 106 1.38 -1.21 26.12
N LYS A 107 2.23 -0.17 26.14
CA LYS A 107 2.07 0.99 27.04
C LYS A 107 0.89 1.90 26.69
N HIS A 108 0.41 1.88 25.45
CA HIS A 108 -0.70 2.71 24.96
C HIS A 108 -2.04 1.98 24.93
N MET A 109 -2.02 0.66 25.06
CA MET A 109 -3.20 -0.20 25.08
C MET A 109 -3.10 -1.13 26.30
N ASN A 110 -3.06 -2.43 26.08
CA ASN A 110 -2.72 -3.46 27.06
C ASN A 110 -2.13 -4.67 26.32
N LEU A 111 -1.58 -5.64 27.05
CA LEU A 111 -0.94 -6.80 26.44
C LEU A 111 -1.91 -7.66 25.61
N ILE A 112 -3.12 -7.94 26.11
CA ILE A 112 -4.10 -8.79 25.43
C ILE A 112 -4.49 -8.16 24.09
N SER A 113 -4.74 -6.85 24.07
CA SER A 113 -4.99 -6.10 22.84
C SER A 113 -3.86 -6.28 21.82
N CYS A 114 -2.60 -6.15 22.26
CA CYS A 114 -1.45 -6.26 21.35
C CYS A 114 -1.28 -7.68 20.81
N ILE A 115 -1.54 -8.71 21.62
CA ILE A 115 -1.55 -10.11 21.18
C ILE A 115 -2.64 -10.33 20.13
N LEU A 116 -3.87 -9.88 20.39
CA LEU A 116 -4.98 -10.04 19.46
C LEU A 116 -4.76 -9.31 18.13
N ILE A 117 -4.24 -8.08 18.16
CA ILE A 117 -3.87 -7.33 16.95
C ILE A 117 -2.83 -8.13 16.15
N SER A 118 -1.80 -8.67 16.83
CA SER A 118 -0.76 -9.48 16.16
C SER A 118 -1.33 -10.75 15.54
N LEU A 119 -2.22 -11.45 16.24
CA LEU A 119 -2.90 -12.64 15.71
C LEU A 119 -3.74 -12.30 14.48
N PHE A 120 -4.54 -11.23 14.53
CA PHE A 120 -5.36 -10.81 13.38
C PHE A 120 -4.51 -10.36 12.19
N LEU A 121 -3.40 -9.65 12.40
CA LEU A 121 -2.45 -9.30 11.33
C LEU A 121 -1.76 -10.54 10.73
N ALA A 122 -1.51 -11.57 11.55
CA ALA A 122 -0.86 -12.80 11.10
C ALA A 122 -1.74 -13.58 10.12
N VAL A 123 -3.07 -13.62 10.35
CA VAL A 123 -4.05 -14.41 9.58
C VAL A 123 -5.04 -13.57 8.77
N SER A 124 -4.79 -12.27 8.57
CA SER A 124 -5.65 -11.42 7.74
C SER A 124 -5.46 -11.79 6.27
N PRO A 125 -6.54 -12.08 5.52
CA PRO A 125 -6.45 -12.44 4.10
C PRO A 125 -5.77 -11.36 3.27
N THR A 126 -6.14 -10.10 3.50
CA THR A 126 -5.59 -8.93 2.81
C THR A 126 -4.11 -8.73 3.14
N VAL A 127 -3.76 -8.78 4.43
CA VAL A 127 -2.38 -8.52 4.87
C VAL A 127 -1.46 -9.62 4.37
N VAL A 128 -1.86 -10.89 4.43
CA VAL A 128 -1.04 -12.01 3.94
C VAL A 128 -0.84 -11.91 2.42
N TYR A 129 -1.91 -11.64 1.66
CA TYR A 129 -1.85 -11.56 0.20
C TYR A 129 -0.90 -10.48 -0.29
N PHE A 130 -1.04 -9.25 0.19
CA PHE A 130 -0.16 -8.15 -0.21
C PHE A 130 1.22 -8.19 0.47
N SER A 131 1.44 -9.06 1.45
CA SER A 131 2.79 -9.36 1.95
C SER A 131 3.52 -10.40 1.10
N ARG A 132 2.83 -11.11 0.21
CA ARG A 132 3.40 -12.11 -0.72
C ARG A 132 3.53 -11.57 -2.16
N PHE A 133 3.32 -10.27 -2.33
CA PHE A 133 3.25 -9.57 -3.60
C PHE A 133 4.40 -8.55 -3.64
N ALA A 134 5.23 -8.54 -4.70
CA ALA A 134 6.33 -7.57 -4.83
C ALA A 134 5.85 -6.15 -5.17
N ARG A 135 5.20 -5.51 -4.18
CA ARG A 135 4.63 -4.17 -4.26
C ARG A 135 4.76 -3.40 -2.95
N ASN A 136 4.96 -2.10 -3.09
CA ASN A 136 5.27 -1.14 -2.03
C ASN A 136 4.22 -0.99 -0.90
N ASP A 137 2.99 -1.48 -1.03
CA ASP A 137 1.93 -1.32 -0.03
C ASP A 137 2.28 -1.88 1.36
N VAL A 138 2.99 -3.01 1.43
CA VAL A 138 3.42 -3.60 2.72
C VAL A 138 4.52 -2.77 3.40
N LEU A 139 5.47 -2.24 2.62
CA LEU A 139 6.51 -1.34 3.11
C LEU A 139 5.88 -0.06 3.68
N MET A 140 4.94 0.51 2.93
CA MET A 140 4.19 1.69 3.34
C MET A 140 3.45 1.46 4.66
N ASN A 141 2.74 0.34 4.81
CA ASN A 141 2.02 0.01 6.04
C ASN A 141 2.98 -0.20 7.23
N LEU A 142 4.09 -0.91 7.04
CA LEU A 142 5.09 -1.10 8.08
C LEU A 142 5.67 0.22 8.55
N PHE A 143 6.14 1.06 7.63
CA PHE A 143 6.71 2.36 7.99
C PHE A 143 5.66 3.30 8.60
N SER A 144 4.40 3.24 8.16
CA SER A 144 3.30 4.01 8.77
C SER A 144 3.11 3.67 10.25
N ILE A 145 3.10 2.37 10.60
CA ILE A 145 2.96 1.95 12.00
C ILE A 145 4.20 2.35 12.82
N ILE A 146 5.41 2.21 12.25
CA ILE A 146 6.64 2.66 12.90
C ILE A 146 6.59 4.17 13.15
N LEU A 147 6.15 4.96 12.17
CA LEU A 147 6.01 6.41 12.31
C LEU A 147 5.02 6.76 13.43
N ILE A 148 3.83 6.14 13.42
CA ILE A 148 2.82 6.32 14.48
C ILE A 148 3.41 5.97 15.85
N LEU A 149 4.10 4.84 15.97
CA LEU A 149 4.75 4.41 17.21
C LEU A 149 5.76 5.44 17.71
N LEU A 150 6.62 5.96 16.82
CA LEU A 150 7.64 6.94 17.16
C LEU A 150 7.03 8.28 17.59
N ILE A 151 5.95 8.72 16.92
CA ILE A 151 5.19 9.92 17.31
C ILE A 151 4.62 9.77 18.72
N TRP A 152 4.01 8.62 19.03
CA TRP A 152 3.46 8.38 20.37
C TRP A 152 4.53 8.21 21.46
N LYS A 153 5.69 7.65 21.12
CA LYS A 153 6.87 7.66 22.01
C LYS A 153 7.40 9.08 22.24
N TYR A 154 7.45 9.93 21.21
CA TYR A 154 7.78 11.34 21.36
C TYR A 154 6.76 12.07 22.24
N PHE A 155 5.47 11.84 22.05
CA PHE A 155 4.40 12.42 22.87
C PHE A 155 4.50 12.04 24.35
N SER A 156 5.06 10.88 24.66
CA SER A 156 5.20 10.38 26.04
C SER A 156 6.51 10.83 26.69
N ASN A 157 7.61 10.78 25.95
CA ASN A 157 8.95 10.96 26.52
C ASN A 157 9.54 12.35 26.24
N LYS A 158 9.07 13.05 25.20
CA LYS A 158 9.61 14.33 24.68
C LYS A 158 11.11 14.31 24.36
N ASP A 159 11.66 13.12 24.08
CA ASP A 159 13.07 12.91 23.77
C ASP A 159 13.34 13.20 22.29
N SER A 160 14.35 14.02 22.00
CA SER A 160 14.74 14.42 20.64
C SER A 160 15.16 13.25 19.76
N LYS A 161 15.60 12.11 20.34
CA LYS A 161 15.96 10.93 19.55
C LYS A 161 14.82 10.44 18.65
N TYR A 162 13.57 10.60 19.11
CA TYR A 162 12.41 10.19 18.33
C TYR A 162 12.20 11.10 17.12
N LEU A 163 12.58 12.38 17.19
CA LEU A 163 12.50 13.28 16.04
C LEU A 163 13.49 12.86 14.94
N TYR A 164 14.72 12.46 15.31
CA TYR A 164 15.67 11.90 14.35
C TYR A 164 15.15 10.62 13.69
N LEU A 165 14.60 9.70 14.48
CA LEU A 165 14.02 8.45 13.96
C LEU A 165 12.80 8.72 13.07
N ILE A 166 11.95 9.69 13.45
CA ILE A 166 10.81 10.12 12.63
C ILE A 166 11.31 10.67 11.28
N SER A 167 12.36 11.50 11.27
CA SER A 167 12.94 12.01 10.02
C SER A 167 13.44 10.90 9.09
N ILE A 168 14.12 9.90 9.64
CA ILE A 168 14.59 8.74 8.86
C ILE A 168 13.40 7.98 8.27
N VAL A 169 12.40 7.63 9.09
CA VAL A 169 11.23 6.86 8.65
C VAL A 169 10.38 7.65 7.64
N LEU A 170 10.28 8.96 7.80
CA LEU A 170 9.61 9.82 6.83
C LEU A 170 10.30 9.78 5.47
N ALA A 171 11.63 9.84 5.42
CA ALA A 171 12.37 9.73 4.16
C ALA A 171 12.09 8.39 3.47
N LEU A 172 12.06 7.29 4.24
CA LEU A 172 11.71 5.96 3.71
C LEU A 172 10.27 5.91 3.18
N ILE A 173 9.31 6.50 3.89
CA ILE A 173 7.89 6.57 3.48
C ILE A 173 7.74 7.32 2.15
N PHE A 174 8.36 8.51 2.03
CA PHE A 174 8.33 9.28 0.78
C PHE A 174 9.11 8.59 -0.34
N GLY A 175 10.15 7.83 -0.03
CA GLY A 175 10.84 6.97 -0.99
C GLY A 175 10.07 5.71 -1.40
N THR A 176 8.93 5.41 -0.77
CA THR A 176 8.15 4.18 -1.01
C THR A 176 6.92 4.41 -1.89
N LYS A 177 6.06 5.37 -1.53
CA LYS A 177 4.76 5.57 -2.19
C LYS A 177 4.16 6.94 -1.87
N GLU A 178 3.38 7.47 -2.81
CA GLU A 178 2.67 8.75 -2.71
C GLU A 178 1.47 8.72 -1.76
N SER A 179 1.06 7.54 -1.28
CA SER A 179 0.19 7.45 -0.10
C SER A 179 0.81 8.08 1.17
N SER A 180 2.12 8.38 1.14
CA SER A 180 2.82 9.22 2.12
C SER A 180 2.13 10.56 2.36
N TYR A 181 1.69 11.25 1.30
CA TYR A 181 0.96 12.51 1.39
C TYR A 181 -0.34 12.36 2.18
N LEU A 182 -1.08 11.27 1.93
CA LEU A 182 -2.33 10.95 2.64
C LEU A 182 -2.09 10.64 4.13
N LEU A 183 -1.01 9.93 4.44
CA LEU A 183 -0.59 9.65 5.82
C LEU A 183 -0.25 10.94 6.57
N ILE A 184 0.54 11.83 5.97
CA ILE A 184 0.88 13.14 6.56
C ILE A 184 -0.38 13.97 6.78
N PHE A 185 -1.26 14.03 5.78
CA PHE A 185 -2.54 14.73 5.91
C PHE A 185 -3.38 14.20 7.09
N MET A 186 -3.49 12.88 7.23
CA MET A 186 -4.23 12.24 8.33
C MET A 186 -3.60 12.53 9.70
N LEU A 187 -2.26 12.41 9.85
CA LEU A 187 -1.55 12.70 11.09
C LEU A 187 -1.65 14.18 11.49
N VAL A 188 -1.47 15.10 10.53
CA VAL A 188 -1.58 16.54 10.76
C VAL A 188 -3.02 16.92 11.11
N SER A 189 -4.01 16.37 10.41
CA SER A 189 -5.43 16.60 10.69
C SER A 189 -5.82 16.14 12.10
N PHE A 190 -5.33 14.98 12.52
CA PHE A 190 -5.52 14.50 13.89
C PHE A 190 -4.93 15.45 14.93
N ASN A 191 -3.72 15.95 14.69
CA ASN A 191 -3.07 16.91 15.57
C ASN A 191 -3.84 18.25 15.60
N LEU A 192 -4.27 18.78 14.45
CA LEU A 192 -5.05 20.01 14.35
C LEU A 192 -6.39 19.91 15.09
N LEU A 193 -7.08 18.78 14.98
CA LEU A 193 -8.31 18.51 15.74
C LEU A 193 -8.05 18.56 17.26
N ASN A 194 -6.95 17.97 17.72
CA ASN A 194 -6.54 18.01 19.11
C ASN A 194 -6.13 19.43 19.57
N ILE A 195 -5.46 20.20 18.72
CA ILE A 195 -5.11 21.60 18.99
C ILE A 195 -6.39 22.43 19.15
N GLY A 196 -7.36 22.29 18.25
CA GLY A 196 -8.65 22.97 18.36
C GLY A 196 -9.40 22.59 19.64
N TYR A 197 -9.45 21.30 19.97
CA TYR A 197 -10.07 20.82 21.22
C TYR A 197 -9.43 21.44 22.46
N ILE A 198 -8.09 21.45 22.53
CA ILE A 198 -7.35 22.06 23.65
C ILE A 198 -7.58 23.57 23.69
N GLY A 199 -7.46 24.27 22.55
CA GLY A 199 -7.64 25.72 22.48
C GLY A 199 -9.02 26.18 22.96
N VAL A 200 -10.08 25.48 22.56
CA VAL A 200 -11.45 25.79 23.02
C VAL A 200 -11.62 25.53 24.52
N SER A 201 -11.03 24.44 25.03
CA SER A 201 -11.09 24.14 26.47
C SER A 201 -10.42 25.21 27.33
N GLN A 202 -9.30 25.78 26.86
CA GLN A 202 -8.60 26.88 27.54
C GLN A 202 -9.38 28.20 27.45
N PHE A 203 -10.03 28.47 26.31
CA PHE A 203 -10.88 29.66 26.14
C PHE A 203 -12.08 29.65 27.10
N LYS A 204 -12.73 28.49 27.29
CA LYS A 204 -13.89 28.35 28.18
C LYS A 204 -13.53 28.40 29.67
N LEU A 205 -12.34 27.94 30.08
CA LEU A 205 -11.87 28.11 31.47
C LEU A 205 -11.72 29.58 31.89
N ARG A 206 -11.62 30.53 30.93
CA ARG A 206 -11.63 31.97 31.22
C ARG A 206 -13.03 32.58 31.34
N MET A 207 -14.10 31.88 30.95
CA MET A 207 -15.45 32.46 30.75
C MET A 207 -16.57 31.61 31.38
N TYR A 208 -16.36 31.04 32.57
CA TYR A 208 -17.33 30.21 33.33
C TYR A 208 -17.40 28.71 32.95
N SER A 209 -17.45 27.85 33.98
CA SER A 209 -17.37 26.40 33.85
C SER A 209 -18.66 25.78 33.32
N ASN A 210 -18.57 25.01 32.23
CA ASN A 210 -19.37 23.81 32.04
C ASN A 210 -18.65 22.85 31.08
N TYR A 211 -18.70 21.56 31.41
CA TYR A 211 -18.04 20.45 30.71
C TYR A 211 -18.72 20.18 29.36
N LEU A 212 -18.26 20.80 28.26
CA LEU A 212 -18.76 20.38 26.94
C LEU A 212 -18.17 19.04 26.53
N THR A 213 -19.05 18.24 25.92
CA THR A 213 -18.69 17.00 25.25
C THR A 213 -18.24 17.31 23.82
N PHE A 214 -17.35 16.49 23.26
CA PHE A 214 -16.76 16.73 21.93
C PHE A 214 -17.80 16.88 20.81
N SER A 215 -18.97 16.27 20.95
CA SER A 215 -20.11 16.37 20.03
C SER A 215 -20.71 17.78 19.90
N GLU A 216 -20.33 18.72 20.75
CA GLU A 216 -20.91 20.07 20.82
C GLU A 216 -19.96 21.15 20.28
N LEU A 217 -18.78 20.77 19.78
CA LEU A 217 -17.80 21.70 19.18
C LEU A 217 -18.17 22.01 17.73
N THR A 218 -18.31 23.29 17.40
CA THR A 218 -18.49 23.73 16.01
C THR A 218 -17.15 23.84 15.28
N ILE A 219 -17.16 23.70 13.95
CA ILE A 219 -15.96 23.85 13.09
C ILE A 219 -15.28 25.21 13.36
N ALA A 220 -16.06 26.28 13.51
CA ALA A 220 -15.56 27.61 13.81
C ALA A 220 -14.75 27.68 15.12
N GLN A 221 -15.17 26.94 16.16
CA GLN A 221 -14.47 26.87 17.43
C GLN A 221 -13.14 26.11 17.31
N ILE A 222 -13.12 25.01 16.55
CA ILE A 222 -11.88 24.27 16.25
C ILE A 222 -10.89 25.17 15.52
N VAL A 223 -11.35 25.89 14.49
CA VAL A 223 -10.52 26.84 13.71
C VAL A 223 -9.98 27.96 14.60
N ALA A 224 -10.81 28.55 15.47
CA ALA A 224 -10.37 29.57 16.43
C ALA A 224 -9.32 29.02 17.42
N GLY A 225 -9.49 27.79 17.91
CA GLY A 225 -8.52 27.11 18.76
C GLY A 225 -7.18 26.86 18.05
N VAL A 226 -7.22 26.43 16.79
CA VAL A 226 -6.02 26.27 15.95
C VAL A 226 -5.32 27.61 15.73
N LEU A 227 -6.06 28.66 15.34
CA LEU A 227 -5.48 30.00 15.11
C LEU A 227 -4.85 30.57 16.38
N THR A 228 -5.50 30.45 17.54
CA THR A 228 -4.98 30.98 18.80
C THR A 228 -3.69 30.27 19.24
N GLU A 229 -3.65 28.93 19.18
CA GLU A 229 -2.46 28.14 19.52
C GLU A 229 -1.33 28.31 18.49
N THR A 230 -1.64 28.37 17.19
CA THR A 230 -0.61 28.59 16.15
C THR A 230 -0.01 29.99 16.18
N LEU A 231 -0.81 31.03 16.44
CA LEU A 231 -0.31 32.39 16.65
C LEU A 231 0.53 32.51 17.93
N SER A 232 0.31 31.65 18.92
CA SER A 232 1.12 31.62 20.15
C SER A 232 2.58 31.20 19.88
N ILE A 233 2.83 30.42 18.83
CA ILE A 233 4.16 30.02 18.37
C ILE A 233 4.98 31.26 17.99
N PHE A 234 4.33 32.23 17.33
CA PHE A 234 4.97 33.45 16.86
C PHE A 234 5.06 34.55 17.93
N LYS A 235 4.26 34.46 19.00
CA LYS A 235 4.24 35.43 20.12
C LYS A 235 5.21 35.09 21.26
N ARG A 236 5.57 33.81 21.44
CA ARG A 236 6.50 33.39 22.51
C ARG A 236 7.95 33.51 22.06
N SER A 237 8.76 34.20 22.85
CA SER A 237 10.16 34.49 22.54
C SER A 237 11.01 33.23 22.29
N SER A 238 11.51 33.16 21.05
CA SER A 238 12.72 32.54 20.48
C SER A 238 13.38 31.24 21.03
N GLN A 239 12.86 30.50 22.01
CA GLN A 239 13.70 29.46 22.64
C GLN A 239 13.09 28.15 23.16
N ARG A 240 11.82 27.82 22.91
CA ARG A 240 11.32 26.49 23.31
C ARG A 240 10.44 25.84 22.25
N ILE A 241 10.71 24.56 21.96
CA ILE A 241 9.75 23.62 21.37
C ILE A 241 8.42 23.85 22.08
N THR A 242 7.35 24.09 21.32
CA THR A 242 6.04 24.45 21.87
C THR A 242 5.61 23.41 22.91
N ASP A 243 5.15 23.85 24.09
CA ASP A 243 4.71 22.93 25.16
C ASP A 243 3.61 21.97 24.69
N ASN A 244 2.78 22.44 23.74
CA ASN A 244 1.76 21.66 23.08
C ASN A 244 2.41 20.70 22.06
N LYS A 245 2.44 19.42 22.43
CA LYS A 245 3.02 18.33 21.63
C LYS A 245 2.38 18.19 20.25
N PHE A 246 1.08 18.48 20.11
CA PHE A 246 0.37 18.35 18.84
C PHE A 246 0.77 19.47 17.88
N VAL A 247 0.89 20.72 18.37
CA VAL A 247 1.42 21.86 17.59
C VAL A 247 2.85 21.55 17.13
N SER A 248 3.69 21.14 18.07
CA SER A 248 5.09 20.81 17.79
C SER A 248 5.22 19.75 16.71
N MET A 249 4.42 18.68 16.78
CA MET A 249 4.49 17.60 15.81
C MET A 249 3.93 18.01 14.45
N SER A 250 2.84 18.79 14.40
CA SER A 250 2.34 19.33 13.12
C SER A 250 3.37 20.21 12.44
N VAL A 251 3.98 21.16 13.16
CA VAL A 251 5.03 22.02 12.59
C VAL A 251 6.19 21.17 12.09
N PHE A 252 6.62 20.17 12.86
CA PHE A 252 7.72 19.28 12.47
C PHE A 252 7.40 18.50 11.18
N LEU A 253 6.26 17.81 11.12
CA LEU A 253 5.85 17.03 9.94
C LEU A 253 5.65 17.91 8.70
N ILE A 254 4.97 19.05 8.86
CA ILE A 254 4.72 19.99 7.75
C ILE A 254 6.04 20.54 7.24
N THR A 255 6.86 21.14 8.11
CA THR A 255 8.10 21.80 7.65
C THR A 255 9.06 20.81 6.99
N LEU A 256 9.20 19.59 7.50
CA LEU A 256 10.12 18.62 6.93
C LEU A 256 9.70 18.16 5.52
N THR A 257 8.39 18.10 5.26
CA THR A 257 7.84 17.55 4.01
C THR A 257 7.35 18.62 3.04
N LEU A 258 7.20 19.88 3.47
CA LEU A 258 6.58 20.97 2.71
C LEU A 258 7.10 21.11 1.27
N PRO A 259 8.41 21.02 0.99
CA PRO A 259 8.90 21.14 -0.39
C PRO A 259 8.45 20.01 -1.32
N LEU A 260 8.15 18.81 -0.78
CA LEU A 260 7.62 17.68 -1.56
C LEU A 260 6.16 17.88 -1.98
N TRP A 261 5.47 18.89 -1.43
CA TRP A 261 4.11 19.26 -1.84
C TRP A 261 4.09 20.26 -3.01
N ALA A 262 5.24 20.58 -3.61
CA ALA A 262 5.34 21.60 -4.66
C ALA A 262 4.34 21.37 -5.81
N ALA A 263 4.26 20.15 -6.33
CA ALA A 263 3.33 19.83 -7.42
C ALA A 263 1.85 20.04 -7.04
N PHE A 264 1.48 20.02 -5.76
CA PHE A 264 0.11 20.33 -5.32
C PHE A 264 -0.32 21.76 -5.69
N SER A 265 0.64 22.69 -5.89
CA SER A 265 0.31 24.03 -6.36
C SER A 265 -0.40 24.01 -7.71
N GLY A 266 -0.14 23.02 -8.57
CA GLY A 266 -0.82 22.91 -9.87
C GLY A 266 -2.35 22.84 -9.73
N ILE A 267 -2.86 22.17 -8.69
CA ILE A 267 -4.30 22.13 -8.39
C ILE A 267 -4.81 23.52 -8.00
N LEU A 268 -4.07 24.26 -7.16
CA LEU A 268 -4.49 25.58 -6.69
C LEU A 268 -4.56 26.61 -7.82
N PHE A 269 -3.65 26.53 -8.79
CA PHE A 269 -3.63 27.44 -9.93
C PHE A 269 -4.77 27.18 -10.91
N ASN A 270 -5.32 25.96 -10.99
CA ASN A 270 -6.54 25.70 -11.76
C ASN A 270 -7.77 26.48 -11.22
N PHE A 271 -7.73 26.93 -9.97
CA PHE A 271 -8.78 27.78 -9.38
C PHE A 271 -8.50 29.28 -9.54
N LEU A 272 -7.31 29.67 -9.99
CA LEU A 272 -6.98 31.06 -10.26
C LEU A 272 -7.37 31.40 -11.71
N PRO A 273 -7.77 32.65 -11.99
CA PRO A 273 -8.09 33.11 -13.35
C PRO A 273 -6.82 33.35 -14.18
N ILE A 274 -5.88 32.40 -14.13
CA ILE A 274 -4.59 32.44 -14.83
C ILE A 274 -4.53 31.19 -15.70
N GLU A 275 -4.47 31.34 -17.03
CA GLU A 275 -4.38 30.24 -18.01
C GLU A 275 -2.99 29.57 -18.03
N THR A 276 -2.37 29.33 -16.88
CA THR A 276 -1.08 28.64 -16.78
C THR A 276 -1.28 27.20 -16.35
N ILE A 277 -1.13 26.28 -17.29
CA ILE A 277 -1.01 24.85 -16.99
C ILE A 277 0.34 24.61 -16.32
N LEU A 278 0.28 24.20 -15.05
CA LEU A 278 1.47 23.97 -14.23
C LEU A 278 1.95 22.52 -14.23
N ILE A 279 1.09 21.56 -14.57
CA ILE A 279 1.41 20.14 -14.61
C ILE A 279 1.08 19.62 -16.00
N SER A 280 2.03 18.94 -16.63
CA SER A 280 1.85 18.29 -17.91
C SER A 280 0.91 17.09 -17.80
N SER A 281 -0.12 17.08 -18.64
CA SER A 281 -1.03 15.94 -18.85
C SER A 281 -0.89 15.31 -20.24
N ASP A 282 -0.07 15.90 -21.11
CA ASP A 282 0.04 15.49 -22.52
C ASP A 282 0.96 14.29 -22.68
N THR A 283 0.59 13.37 -23.59
CA THR A 283 1.35 12.16 -23.91
C THR A 283 2.71 12.43 -24.54
N ASN A 284 2.92 13.64 -25.07
CA ASN A 284 4.17 14.04 -25.73
C ASN A 284 5.22 14.55 -24.74
N SER A 285 4.86 14.69 -23.46
CA SER A 285 5.73 15.16 -22.38
C SER A 285 5.72 14.17 -21.21
N GLU A 286 6.74 14.23 -20.34
CA GLU A 286 6.74 13.43 -19.13
C GLU A 286 5.56 13.82 -18.21
N ILE A 287 4.54 12.96 -18.09
CA ILE A 287 3.32 13.22 -17.31
C ILE A 287 3.68 13.57 -15.86
N GLY A 288 3.05 14.61 -15.32
CA GLY A 288 3.25 15.04 -13.93
C GLY A 288 4.42 15.99 -13.71
N MET A 289 5.22 16.26 -14.74
CA MET A 289 6.26 17.30 -14.71
C MET A 289 5.65 18.68 -14.86
N PRO A 290 6.39 19.76 -14.56
CA PRO A 290 5.97 21.08 -14.98
C PRO A 290 5.88 21.16 -16.50
N ALA A 291 4.87 21.85 -17.02
CA ALA A 291 4.78 22.10 -18.46
C ALA A 291 5.99 22.94 -18.92
N ASP A 292 6.43 22.80 -20.18
CA ASP A 292 7.68 23.40 -20.67
C ASP A 292 7.82 24.91 -20.37
N LYS A 293 6.70 25.65 -20.46
CA LYS A 293 6.65 27.09 -20.18
C LYS A 293 6.60 27.44 -18.69
N SER A 294 6.32 26.49 -17.80
CA SER A 294 6.15 26.69 -16.35
C SER A 294 7.29 26.14 -15.50
N ASN A 295 8.36 25.62 -16.10
CA ASN A 295 9.57 25.17 -15.39
C ASN A 295 10.16 26.20 -14.43
N LEU A 296 10.31 27.47 -14.86
CA LEU A 296 10.82 28.53 -13.99
C LEU A 296 9.90 28.78 -12.79
N LEU A 297 8.59 28.79 -13.01
CA LEU A 297 7.60 28.98 -11.95
C LEU A 297 7.64 27.81 -10.96
N ALA A 298 7.77 26.57 -11.45
CA ALA A 298 7.93 25.39 -10.61
C ALA A 298 9.17 25.47 -9.71
N ILE A 299 10.33 25.90 -10.25
CA ILE A 299 11.55 26.12 -9.47
C ILE A 299 11.33 27.21 -8.41
N LEU A 300 10.68 28.32 -8.76
CA LEU A 300 10.38 29.40 -7.82
C LEU A 300 9.45 28.95 -6.68
N ILE A 301 8.38 28.22 -7.00
CA ILE A 301 7.44 27.67 -6.01
C ILE A 301 8.19 26.73 -5.06
N THR A 302 8.97 25.81 -5.60
CA THR A 302 9.75 24.84 -4.81
C THR A 302 10.74 25.53 -3.89
N SER A 303 11.47 26.52 -4.42
CA SER A 303 12.44 27.32 -3.66
C SER A 303 11.77 28.11 -2.54
N CYS A 304 10.60 28.70 -2.80
CA CYS A 304 9.79 29.38 -1.79
C CYS A 304 9.32 28.41 -0.68
N LEU A 305 8.86 27.20 -1.05
CA LEU A 305 8.45 26.19 -0.07
C LEU A 305 9.64 25.68 0.77
N PHE A 306 10.81 25.50 0.17
CA PHE A 306 12.06 25.23 0.89
C PHE A 306 12.42 26.35 1.85
N PHE A 307 12.37 27.60 1.40
CA PHE A 307 12.67 28.75 2.24
C PHE A 307 11.69 28.86 3.42
N LEU A 308 10.38 28.70 3.19
CA LEU A 308 9.37 28.69 4.25
C LEU A 308 9.56 27.53 5.23
N SER A 309 9.88 26.34 4.71
CA SER A 309 10.22 25.16 5.52
C SER A 309 11.38 25.47 6.47
N VAL A 310 12.49 26.01 5.94
CA VAL A 310 13.67 26.37 6.73
C VAL A 310 13.36 27.48 7.73
N LEU A 311 12.66 28.54 7.32
CA LEU A 311 12.32 29.65 8.21
C LEU A 311 11.47 29.20 9.41
N ILE A 312 10.40 28.44 9.15
CA ILE A 312 9.48 27.99 10.21
C ILE A 312 10.16 26.91 11.06
N GLY A 313 10.82 25.95 10.43
CA GLY A 313 11.54 24.86 11.10
C GLY A 313 12.68 25.35 12.00
N PHE A 314 13.47 26.31 11.50
CA PHE A 314 14.55 26.93 12.28
C PHE A 314 13.99 27.75 13.45
N LYS A 315 12.90 28.51 13.26
CA LYS A 315 12.23 29.20 14.37
C LYS A 315 11.70 28.24 15.43
N TRP A 316 11.19 27.07 15.02
CA TRP A 316 10.64 26.06 15.93
C TRP A 316 11.72 25.31 16.73
N GLY A 317 12.75 24.79 16.06
CA GLY A 317 13.70 23.84 16.66
C GLY A 317 15.19 24.18 16.47
N LYS A 318 15.53 25.28 15.79
CA LYS A 318 16.91 25.70 15.48
C LYS A 318 17.78 24.54 14.97
N LEU A 319 18.89 24.25 15.64
CA LEU A 319 19.86 23.22 15.27
C LEU A 319 19.27 21.80 15.33
N LEU A 320 18.30 21.54 16.21
CA LEU A 320 17.64 20.22 16.27
C LEU A 320 16.88 19.95 14.97
N TRP A 321 16.11 20.94 14.50
CA TRP A 321 15.39 20.83 13.23
C TRP A 321 16.34 20.69 12.05
N LEU A 322 17.43 21.47 12.00
CA LEU A 322 18.44 21.34 10.92
C LEU A 322 19.04 19.93 10.85
N LYS A 323 19.40 19.34 12.00
CA LYS A 323 19.90 17.96 12.05
C LYS A 323 18.85 16.95 11.56
N CYS A 324 17.60 17.10 12.00
CA CYS A 324 16.49 16.25 11.53
C CYS A 324 16.26 16.39 10.02
N SER A 325 16.28 17.62 9.52
CA SER A 325 16.17 17.97 8.10
C SER A 325 17.29 17.35 7.28
N MET A 326 18.53 17.40 7.77
CA MET A 326 19.67 16.73 7.13
C MET A 326 19.47 15.21 7.02
N PHE A 327 19.06 14.54 8.10
CA PHE A 327 18.77 13.09 8.03
C PHE A 327 17.68 12.78 7.00
N PHE A 328 16.60 13.56 6.98
CA PHE A 328 15.52 13.35 6.03
C PHE A 328 15.97 13.55 4.58
N TRP A 329 16.53 14.72 4.25
CA TRP A 329 16.85 15.09 2.87
C TRP A 329 18.03 14.30 2.30
N VAL A 330 19.02 13.92 3.11
CA VAL A 330 20.12 13.08 2.63
C VAL A 330 19.62 11.68 2.28
N ILE A 331 18.80 11.07 3.13
CA ILE A 331 18.23 9.75 2.86
C ILE A 331 17.27 9.82 1.67
N TRP A 332 16.37 10.80 1.65
CA TRP A 332 15.43 11.00 0.56
C TRP A 332 16.15 11.22 -0.78
N ALA A 333 17.19 12.08 -0.80
CA ALA A 333 17.97 12.33 -2.02
C ALA A 333 18.72 11.07 -2.44
N SER A 334 19.28 10.30 -1.51
CA SER A 334 19.96 9.04 -1.84
C SER A 334 19.03 8.05 -2.51
N ILE A 335 17.77 7.95 -2.07
CA ILE A 335 16.76 7.06 -2.66
C ILE A 335 16.34 7.57 -4.05
N TYR A 336 15.98 8.85 -4.18
CA TYR A 336 15.48 9.36 -5.47
C TYR A 336 16.54 9.49 -6.56
N THR A 337 17.82 9.52 -6.20
CA THR A 337 18.94 9.58 -7.14
C THR A 337 19.65 8.25 -7.32
N THR A 338 19.13 7.17 -6.72
CA THR A 338 19.73 5.83 -6.77
C THR A 338 21.19 5.85 -6.30
N LEU A 339 21.39 6.28 -5.05
CA LEU A 339 22.69 6.53 -4.43
C LEU A 339 23.55 7.53 -5.21
N PHE A 340 22.93 8.64 -5.65
CA PHE A 340 23.58 9.76 -6.34
C PHE A 340 24.10 9.46 -7.75
N THR A 341 23.68 8.34 -8.37
CA THR A 341 24.04 8.02 -9.76
C THR A 341 23.19 8.77 -10.78
N ASN A 342 21.98 9.19 -10.40
CA ASN A 342 21.04 9.92 -11.24
C ASN A 342 20.78 11.34 -10.70
N MET A 343 21.81 12.18 -10.70
CA MET A 343 21.72 13.61 -10.38
C MET A 343 21.92 14.46 -11.63
N PRO A 344 21.17 15.57 -11.81
CA PRO A 344 20.17 16.13 -10.88
C PRO A 344 18.74 15.59 -11.07
N ASP A 345 18.47 14.82 -12.11
CA ASP A 345 17.12 14.45 -12.55
C ASP A 345 16.31 13.70 -11.49
N GLY A 346 16.93 12.80 -10.74
CA GLY A 346 16.27 12.08 -9.64
C GLY A 346 15.65 13.02 -8.59
N ILE A 347 16.35 14.10 -8.23
CA ILE A 347 15.83 15.12 -7.29
C ILE A 347 14.63 15.83 -7.90
N TYR A 348 14.73 16.22 -9.17
CA TYR A 348 13.68 16.97 -9.83
C TYR A 348 12.42 16.13 -10.02
N LYS A 349 12.56 14.88 -10.47
CA LYS A 349 11.47 13.90 -10.57
C LYS A 349 10.86 13.58 -9.21
N GLY A 350 11.67 13.51 -8.15
CA GLY A 350 11.17 13.30 -6.79
C GLY A 350 10.38 14.49 -6.22
N LEU A 351 10.82 15.73 -6.44
CA LEU A 351 10.16 16.93 -5.94
C LEU A 351 8.86 17.26 -6.68
N TRP A 352 8.82 17.00 -7.99
CA TRP A 352 7.68 17.35 -8.86
C TRP A 352 6.93 16.14 -9.37
N GLN A 353 7.60 15.32 -10.17
CA GLN A 353 6.94 14.27 -10.95
C GLN A 353 6.21 13.24 -10.10
N SER A 354 6.78 12.84 -8.95
CA SER A 354 6.17 11.84 -8.06
C SER A 354 4.75 12.26 -7.67
N LEU A 355 4.56 13.42 -7.05
CA LEU A 355 3.21 13.89 -6.72
C LEU A 355 2.42 14.35 -7.95
N GLY A 356 3.05 15.04 -8.89
CA GLY A 356 2.39 15.60 -10.07
C GLY A 356 1.74 14.54 -10.95
N TYR A 357 2.40 13.38 -11.13
CA TYR A 357 1.86 12.26 -11.88
C TYR A 357 0.57 11.74 -11.25
N TRP A 358 0.57 11.52 -9.93
CA TRP A 358 -0.62 11.02 -9.24
C TRP A 358 -1.74 12.04 -9.14
N ILE A 359 -1.44 13.35 -9.17
CA ILE A 359 -2.45 14.40 -9.34
C ILE A 359 -3.15 14.26 -10.69
N VAL A 360 -2.40 14.06 -11.78
CA VAL A 360 -2.99 13.83 -13.11
C VAL A 360 -3.81 12.54 -13.13
N GLN A 361 -3.28 11.46 -12.57
CA GLN A 361 -3.98 10.17 -12.50
C GLN A 361 -5.27 10.21 -11.67
N GLN A 362 -5.45 11.20 -10.78
CA GLN A 362 -6.75 11.39 -10.11
C GLN A 362 -7.87 11.71 -11.11
N GLY A 363 -7.59 12.39 -12.23
CA GLY A 363 -8.57 12.68 -13.28
C GLY A 363 -9.00 11.45 -14.07
N GLU A 364 -8.09 10.49 -14.27
CA GLU A 364 -8.33 9.26 -15.04
C GLU A 364 -9.20 8.24 -14.29
N GLY A 365 -9.09 8.20 -12.96
CA GLY A 365 -9.89 7.29 -12.12
C GLY A 365 -9.63 5.82 -12.42
N ARG A 366 -8.36 5.39 -12.41
CA ARG A 366 -7.94 4.02 -12.72
C ARG A 366 -8.81 2.99 -11.99
N GLY A 367 -9.27 1.98 -12.74
CA GLY A 367 -10.18 0.93 -12.28
C GLY A 367 -11.67 1.30 -12.34
N ASN A 368 -12.02 2.59 -12.22
CA ASN A 368 -13.39 3.11 -12.27
C ASN A 368 -14.40 2.27 -11.45
N GLN A 369 -14.07 2.03 -10.18
CA GLN A 369 -14.88 1.23 -9.26
C GLN A 369 -15.95 2.07 -8.54
N PRO A 370 -17.09 1.48 -8.14
CA PRO A 370 -18.14 2.21 -7.42
C PRO A 370 -17.68 2.70 -6.04
N PHE A 371 -18.37 3.70 -5.48
CA PHE A 371 -18.02 4.28 -4.17
C PHE A 371 -18.05 3.25 -3.02
N TYR A 372 -18.87 2.19 -3.14
CA TYR A 372 -18.99 1.11 -2.15
C TYR A 372 -17.99 -0.04 -2.36
N TYR A 373 -17.03 0.10 -3.29
CA TYR A 373 -16.06 -0.95 -3.63
C TYR A 373 -15.32 -1.54 -2.42
N TYR A 374 -14.74 -0.69 -1.56
CA TYR A 374 -14.02 -1.16 -0.37
C TYR A 374 -14.94 -1.75 0.70
N PHE A 375 -16.22 -1.37 0.72
CA PHE A 375 -17.20 -2.01 1.59
C PHE A 375 -17.46 -3.46 1.15
N VAL A 376 -17.60 -3.69 -0.16
CA VAL A 376 -17.74 -5.05 -0.72
C VAL A 376 -16.50 -5.88 -0.42
N LEU A 377 -15.29 -5.37 -0.73
CA LEU A 377 -14.04 -6.07 -0.43
C LEU A 377 -13.88 -6.39 1.06
N SER A 378 -14.10 -5.40 1.93
CA SER A 378 -13.99 -5.61 3.39
C SER A 378 -15.01 -6.62 3.90
N SER A 379 -16.20 -6.69 3.29
CA SER A 379 -17.24 -7.65 3.68
C SER A 379 -16.92 -9.09 3.26
N ILE A 380 -16.02 -9.28 2.30
CA ILE A 380 -15.57 -10.62 1.85
C ILE A 380 -14.34 -11.04 2.65
N TYR A 381 -13.35 -10.16 2.75
CA TYR A 381 -12.02 -10.50 3.23
C TYR A 381 -11.75 -10.12 4.70
N GLU A 382 -12.53 -9.19 5.25
CA GLU A 382 -12.32 -8.64 6.60
C GLU A 382 -13.63 -8.50 7.38
N LEU A 383 -14.64 -9.36 7.09
CA LEU A 383 -16.02 -9.18 7.57
C LEU A 383 -16.12 -9.01 9.09
N ALA A 384 -15.50 -9.92 9.83
CA ALA A 384 -15.51 -9.88 11.29
C ALA A 384 -14.80 -8.65 11.83
N ILE A 385 -13.69 -8.25 11.20
CA ILE A 385 -12.90 -7.08 11.58
C ILE A 385 -13.67 -5.78 11.30
N LEU A 386 -14.37 -5.72 10.17
CA LEU A 386 -15.26 -4.61 9.80
C LEU A 386 -16.35 -4.42 10.85
N ILE A 387 -17.11 -5.48 11.16
CA ILE A 387 -18.20 -5.44 12.16
C ILE A 387 -17.67 -5.03 13.53
N LEU A 388 -16.57 -5.65 13.99
CA LEU A 388 -15.96 -5.32 15.28
C LEU A 388 -15.48 -3.87 15.34
N SER A 389 -14.94 -3.33 14.25
CA SER A 389 -14.46 -1.95 14.21
C SER A 389 -15.61 -0.96 14.34
N LEU A 390 -16.75 -1.22 13.69
CA LEU A 390 -17.97 -0.41 13.82
C LEU A 390 -18.53 -0.44 15.24
N ILE A 391 -18.61 -1.63 15.84
CA ILE A 391 -19.01 -1.80 17.25
C ILE A 391 -18.06 -1.04 18.17
N ALA A 392 -16.75 -1.15 17.94
CA ALA A 392 -15.72 -0.48 18.74
C ALA A 392 -15.85 1.05 18.67
N ILE A 393 -16.08 1.63 17.48
CA ILE A 393 -16.31 3.07 17.31
C ILE A 393 -17.50 3.52 18.16
N ILE A 394 -18.65 2.85 18.05
CA ILE A 394 -19.87 3.19 18.81
C ILE A 394 -19.61 3.06 20.32
N TYR A 395 -19.00 1.94 20.74
CA TYR A 395 -18.69 1.67 22.14
C TYR A 395 -17.78 2.74 22.74
N TYR A 396 -16.68 3.07 22.08
CA TYR A 396 -15.70 4.01 22.63
C TYR A 396 -16.19 5.46 22.64
N ILE A 397 -16.95 5.87 21.63
CA ILE A 397 -17.51 7.23 21.55
C ILE A 397 -18.69 7.38 22.51
N LYS A 398 -19.69 6.50 22.44
CA LYS A 398 -20.97 6.68 23.16
C LYS A 398 -20.93 6.18 24.59
N ILE A 399 -20.25 5.06 24.84
CA ILE A 399 -20.27 4.39 26.15
C ILE A 399 -19.05 4.82 26.98
N LYS A 400 -17.84 4.67 26.44
CA LYS A 400 -16.61 5.05 27.18
C LYS A 400 -16.30 6.53 27.16
N LYS A 401 -16.87 7.30 26.22
CA LYS A 401 -16.65 8.75 26.06
C LYS A 401 -15.16 9.11 26.05
N ILE A 402 -14.40 8.40 25.20
CA ILE A 402 -12.95 8.61 25.08
C ILE A 402 -12.63 10.04 24.64
N LYS A 403 -11.57 10.61 25.20
CA LYS A 403 -11.12 11.98 24.92
C LYS A 403 -10.25 12.04 23.66
N PRO A 404 -10.24 13.17 22.92
CA PRO A 404 -9.47 13.31 21.68
C PRO A 404 -7.97 13.03 21.76
N ASN A 405 -7.36 13.26 22.93
CA ASN A 405 -5.93 13.10 23.15
C ASN A 405 -5.50 11.65 23.48
N ASP A 406 -6.45 10.73 23.56
CA ASP A 406 -6.22 9.32 23.85
C ASP A 406 -5.80 8.54 22.59
N PHE A 407 -4.96 7.53 22.76
CA PHE A 407 -4.52 6.68 21.65
C PHE A 407 -5.69 5.94 20.97
N THR A 408 -6.71 5.56 21.74
CA THR A 408 -7.93 4.92 21.19
C THR A 408 -8.69 5.87 20.28
N PHE A 409 -8.76 7.16 20.62
CA PHE A 409 -9.39 8.15 19.76
C PHE A 409 -8.60 8.31 18.46
N PHE A 410 -7.27 8.25 18.52
CA PHE A 410 -6.45 8.18 17.31
C PHE A 410 -6.79 6.97 16.44
N LEU A 411 -6.94 5.77 17.01
CA LEU A 411 -7.33 4.58 16.22
C LEU A 411 -8.70 4.74 15.54
N ILE A 412 -9.68 5.33 16.24
CA ILE A 412 -10.99 5.64 15.67
C ILE A 412 -10.86 6.65 14.53
N PHE A 413 -10.11 7.73 14.74
CA PHE A 413 -9.84 8.73 13.72
C PHE A 413 -9.14 8.11 12.51
N TRP A 414 -8.15 7.24 12.74
CA TRP A 414 -7.41 6.56 11.69
C TRP A 414 -8.32 5.66 10.84
N VAL A 415 -9.23 4.89 11.45
CA VAL A 415 -10.23 4.10 10.71
C VAL A 415 -11.11 5.03 9.87
N ILE A 416 -11.76 6.02 10.49
CA ILE A 416 -12.72 6.90 9.81
C ILE A 416 -12.05 7.66 8.65
N THR A 417 -10.90 8.28 8.90
CA THR A 417 -10.20 9.07 7.90
C THR A 417 -9.66 8.21 6.77
N SER A 418 -9.19 6.98 7.04
CA SER A 418 -8.75 6.07 5.97
C SER A 418 -9.92 5.69 5.06
N TRP A 419 -11.09 5.35 5.63
CA TRP A 419 -12.29 5.07 4.84
C TRP A 419 -12.72 6.27 3.98
N ILE A 420 -12.72 7.48 4.54
CA ILE A 420 -13.05 8.69 3.79
C ILE A 420 -12.05 8.91 2.64
N ILE A 421 -10.75 8.91 2.93
CA ILE A 421 -9.71 9.21 1.94
C ILE A 421 -9.73 8.20 0.79
N TYR A 422 -9.72 6.90 1.08
CA TYR A 422 -9.62 5.88 0.04
C TYR A 422 -10.93 5.70 -0.74
N THR A 423 -12.10 5.94 -0.13
CA THR A 423 -13.37 5.96 -0.88
C THR A 423 -13.46 7.16 -1.83
N LEU A 424 -12.94 8.33 -1.42
CA LEU A 424 -12.94 9.55 -2.24
C LEU A 424 -11.87 9.54 -3.33
N ALA A 425 -10.73 8.87 -3.12
CA ALA A 425 -9.72 8.70 -4.14
C ALA A 425 -10.32 8.07 -5.40
N SER A 426 -10.01 8.63 -6.57
CA SER A 426 -10.59 8.14 -7.83
C SER A 426 -10.03 6.77 -8.21
N GLU A 427 -8.73 6.55 -8.00
CA GLU A 427 -8.11 5.22 -8.08
C GLU A 427 -8.65 4.31 -6.98
N LYS A 428 -9.23 3.18 -7.40
CA LYS A 428 -9.76 2.17 -6.50
C LYS A 428 -9.27 0.79 -6.90
N MET A 429 -8.41 0.23 -6.06
CA MET A 429 -7.67 -0.99 -6.35
C MET A 429 -7.60 -1.89 -5.12
N PRO A 430 -7.55 -3.22 -5.29
CA PRO A 430 -7.57 -4.16 -4.15
C PRO A 430 -6.45 -3.93 -3.13
N TRP A 431 -5.24 -3.54 -3.57
CA TRP A 431 -4.09 -3.33 -2.67
C TRP A 431 -4.30 -2.17 -1.69
N LEU A 432 -5.12 -1.18 -2.05
CA LEU A 432 -5.41 -0.06 -1.15
C LEU A 432 -6.28 -0.47 0.04
N LEU A 433 -6.96 -1.63 -0.04
CA LEU A 433 -7.67 -2.23 1.09
C LEU A 433 -6.75 -2.46 2.28
N PHE A 434 -5.45 -2.70 2.06
CA PHE A 434 -4.46 -2.86 3.14
C PHE A 434 -4.47 -1.65 4.10
N ASN A 435 -4.56 -0.44 3.55
CA ASN A 435 -4.62 0.81 4.32
C ASN A 435 -5.93 1.00 5.10
N LEU A 436 -6.96 0.20 4.81
CA LEU A 436 -8.21 0.14 5.57
C LEU A 436 -8.18 -0.99 6.61
N SER A 437 -7.70 -2.18 6.22
CA SER A 437 -7.66 -3.37 7.06
C SER A 437 -6.81 -3.16 8.31
N VAL A 438 -5.59 -2.61 8.17
CA VAL A 438 -4.67 -2.41 9.31
C VAL A 438 -5.28 -1.53 10.42
N PRO A 439 -5.78 -0.31 10.15
CA PRO A 439 -6.45 0.49 11.18
C PRO A 439 -7.63 -0.23 11.83
N MET A 440 -8.46 -0.94 11.04
CA MET A 440 -9.59 -1.69 11.58
C MET A 440 -9.14 -2.83 12.49
N ILE A 441 -8.08 -3.57 12.12
CA ILE A 441 -7.49 -4.64 12.95
C ILE A 441 -6.98 -4.08 14.29
N PHE A 442 -6.28 -2.92 14.27
CA PHE A 442 -5.82 -2.28 15.49
C PHE A 442 -6.98 -1.91 16.43
N LEU A 443 -8.04 -1.29 15.89
CA LEU A 443 -9.19 -0.89 16.69
C LEU A 443 -9.98 -2.09 17.23
N SER A 444 -10.24 -3.09 16.39
CA SER A 444 -10.96 -4.32 16.75
C SER A 444 -10.21 -5.16 17.77
N GLY A 445 -8.90 -5.35 17.58
CA GLY A 445 -8.05 -6.06 18.53
C GLY A 445 -7.95 -5.32 19.88
N LYS A 446 -7.89 -3.98 19.87
CA LYS A 446 -7.96 -3.19 21.10
C LYS A 446 -9.29 -3.35 21.83
N PHE A 447 -10.42 -3.29 21.11
CA PHE A 447 -11.75 -3.46 21.69
C PHE A 447 -11.94 -4.82 22.35
N LEU A 448 -11.55 -5.90 21.67
CA LEU A 448 -11.61 -7.24 22.22
C LEU A 448 -10.68 -7.43 23.41
N GLY A 449 -9.46 -6.88 23.34
CA GLY A 449 -8.50 -6.97 24.44
C GLY A 449 -8.94 -6.19 25.69
N ASP A 450 -9.49 -4.99 25.53
CA ASP A 450 -10.10 -4.22 26.63
C ASP A 450 -11.30 -4.98 27.23
N THR A 451 -12.13 -5.60 26.38
CA THR A 451 -13.29 -6.40 26.81
C THR A 451 -12.85 -7.60 27.65
N LEU A 452 -11.91 -8.41 27.15
CA LEU A 452 -11.35 -9.56 27.88
C LEU A 452 -10.69 -9.13 29.19
N THR A 453 -9.90 -8.06 29.17
CA THR A 453 -9.27 -7.52 30.38
C THR A 453 -10.32 -7.12 31.40
N SER A 454 -11.40 -6.45 30.98
CA SER A 454 -12.48 -6.05 31.88
C SER A 454 -13.26 -7.22 32.48
N LEU A 455 -13.46 -8.31 31.72
CA LEU A 455 -14.11 -9.54 32.19
C LEU A 455 -13.21 -10.34 33.13
N SER A 456 -11.88 -10.33 32.90
CA SER A 456 -10.89 -10.96 33.79
C SER A 456 -10.93 -10.39 35.20
N LEU A 457 -11.08 -9.06 35.30
CA LEU A 457 -11.14 -8.34 36.58
C LEU A 457 -12.46 -8.55 37.34
N LYS A 458 -13.56 -8.86 36.63
CA LYS A 458 -14.90 -9.05 37.22
C LYS A 458 -15.26 -10.50 37.55
N GLY A 459 -14.37 -11.46 37.29
CA GLY A 459 -14.44 -12.82 37.85
C GLY A 459 -15.43 -13.80 37.22
N THR A 460 -16.05 -13.52 36.07
CA THR A 460 -17.05 -14.43 35.47
C THR A 460 -16.47 -15.28 34.32
N LEU A 461 -15.93 -16.44 34.68
CA LEU A 461 -15.33 -17.42 33.74
C LEU A 461 -16.23 -17.74 32.53
N LYS A 462 -17.55 -17.82 32.73
CA LYS A 462 -18.55 -18.09 31.66
C LYS A 462 -18.52 -17.04 30.54
N TYR A 463 -18.40 -15.75 30.86
CA TYR A 463 -18.39 -14.72 29.82
C TYR A 463 -17.03 -14.64 29.12
N GLN A 464 -15.94 -14.91 29.84
CA GLN A 464 -14.61 -15.00 29.24
C GLN A 464 -14.54 -16.13 28.22
N SER A 465 -15.08 -17.32 28.54
CA SER A 465 -15.10 -18.45 27.62
C SER A 465 -15.93 -18.16 26.37
N ILE A 466 -17.05 -17.45 26.49
CA ILE A 466 -17.87 -17.03 25.34
C ILE A 466 -17.08 -16.09 24.43
N VAL A 467 -16.44 -15.05 24.99
CA VAL A 467 -15.66 -14.09 24.18
C VAL A 467 -14.46 -14.78 23.52
N LEU A 468 -13.74 -15.63 24.25
CA LEU A 468 -12.61 -16.40 23.68
C LEU A 468 -13.06 -17.36 22.58
N SER A 469 -14.23 -17.99 22.73
CA SER A 469 -14.81 -18.85 21.69
C SER A 469 -15.14 -18.03 20.44
N GLY A 470 -15.75 -16.86 20.61
CA GLY A 470 -16.01 -15.93 19.49
C GLY A 470 -14.74 -15.49 18.77
N ILE A 471 -13.68 -15.13 19.51
CA ILE A 471 -12.38 -14.77 18.93
C ILE A 471 -11.76 -15.94 18.18
N SER A 472 -11.83 -17.16 18.74
CA SER A 472 -11.30 -18.36 18.11
C SER A 472 -12.01 -18.67 16.80
N LEU A 473 -13.34 -18.55 16.76
CA LEU A 473 -14.14 -18.70 15.53
C LEU A 473 -13.75 -17.67 14.47
N ILE A 474 -13.55 -16.40 14.86
CA ILE A 474 -13.10 -15.35 13.94
C ILE A 474 -11.72 -15.68 13.36
N LEU A 475 -10.76 -16.11 14.19
CA LEU A 475 -9.42 -16.47 13.74
C LEU A 475 -9.45 -17.68 12.79
N ILE A 476 -10.25 -18.70 13.10
CA ILE A 476 -10.42 -19.88 12.23
C ILE A 476 -11.03 -19.47 10.89
N PHE A 477 -12.07 -18.63 10.90
CA PHE A 477 -12.70 -18.14 9.68
C PHE A 477 -11.72 -17.32 8.83
N ASN A 478 -10.99 -16.37 9.42
CA ASN A 478 -10.00 -15.57 8.71
C ASN A 478 -8.85 -16.44 8.16
N LEU A 479 -8.41 -17.45 8.90
CA LEU A 479 -7.40 -18.39 8.43
C LEU A 479 -7.91 -19.22 7.24
N TRP A 480 -9.18 -19.64 7.26
CA TRP A 480 -9.80 -20.34 6.14
C TRP A 480 -9.88 -19.46 4.88
N VAL A 481 -10.34 -18.20 5.01
CA VAL A 481 -10.37 -17.24 3.89
C VAL A 481 -8.95 -16.96 3.39
N THR A 482 -7.99 -16.77 4.30
CA THR A 482 -6.58 -16.58 3.97
C THR A 482 -6.04 -17.77 3.18
N TYR A 483 -6.31 -18.99 3.64
CA TYR A 483 -5.85 -20.20 2.98
C TYR A 483 -6.36 -20.29 1.53
N ARG A 484 -7.66 -20.05 1.36
CA ARG A 484 -8.32 -20.07 0.05
C ARG A 484 -7.74 -19.04 -0.92
N VAL A 485 -7.65 -17.78 -0.51
CA VAL A 485 -7.19 -16.69 -1.39
C VAL A 485 -5.70 -16.79 -1.71
N ASN A 486 -4.88 -17.21 -0.75
CA ASN A 486 -3.42 -17.12 -0.88
C ASN A 486 -2.74 -18.38 -1.42
N PHE A 487 -3.35 -19.55 -1.24
CA PHE A 487 -2.71 -20.83 -1.61
C PHE A 487 -3.53 -21.68 -2.57
N ILE A 488 -4.86 -21.49 -2.65
CA ILE A 488 -5.70 -22.19 -3.63
C ILE A 488 -5.87 -21.34 -4.88
N ASN A 489 -6.38 -20.13 -4.73
CA ASN A 489 -6.75 -19.25 -5.84
C ASN A 489 -5.68 -18.18 -6.14
N SER A 490 -4.43 -18.37 -5.72
CA SER A 490 -3.45 -17.28 -5.56
C SER A 490 -3.18 -16.39 -6.79
N ASP A 491 -3.30 -16.93 -8.00
CA ASP A 491 -3.22 -16.23 -9.28
C ASP A 491 -4.46 -16.39 -10.16
N ILE A 492 -5.53 -17.01 -9.65
CA ILE A 492 -6.76 -17.25 -10.42
C ILE A 492 -7.80 -16.19 -10.00
N PRO A 493 -8.38 -15.42 -10.93
CA PRO A 493 -9.31 -14.33 -10.63
C PRO A 493 -10.73 -14.85 -10.29
N ARG A 494 -10.81 -15.89 -9.44
CA ARG A 494 -12.02 -16.32 -8.74
C ARG A 494 -12.28 -15.49 -7.48
N GLU A 495 -11.27 -14.78 -7.02
CA GLU A 495 -11.31 -13.91 -5.85
C GLU A 495 -11.27 -12.44 -6.30
N MET A 496 -12.12 -11.59 -5.74
CA MET A 496 -12.15 -10.16 -6.03
C MET A 496 -10.86 -9.42 -5.61
N LEU A 497 -10.10 -9.96 -4.64
CA LEU A 497 -8.74 -9.48 -4.32
C LEU A 497 -7.78 -9.63 -5.51
N ILE A 498 -8.08 -10.55 -6.44
CA ILE A 498 -7.32 -10.88 -7.64
C ILE A 498 -8.11 -10.31 -8.83
N TYR A 499 -8.24 -8.97 -8.84
CA TYR A 499 -9.04 -8.26 -9.83
C TYR A 499 -8.52 -8.44 -11.26
N THR A 500 -7.21 -8.51 -11.44
CA THR A 500 -6.51 -8.75 -12.70
C THR A 500 -5.21 -9.45 -12.36
N GLN A 501 -4.82 -10.43 -13.16
CA GLN A 501 -3.63 -11.22 -12.90
C GLN A 501 -3.06 -11.82 -14.20
N THR A 502 -1.77 -12.10 -14.19
CA THR A 502 -1.12 -12.91 -15.22
C THR A 502 -1.54 -14.37 -15.06
N SER A 503 -1.86 -15.05 -16.15
CA SER A 503 -2.17 -16.49 -16.08
C SER A 503 -0.97 -17.32 -15.59
N PRO A 504 -1.17 -18.39 -14.80
CA PRO A 504 -0.12 -19.32 -14.43
C PRO A 504 0.51 -20.00 -15.66
N ASP A 505 -0.18 -20.06 -16.80
CA ASP A 505 0.34 -20.65 -18.04
C ASP A 505 1.60 -19.97 -18.54
N LEU A 506 1.76 -18.66 -18.32
CA LEU A 506 2.96 -17.94 -18.77
C LEU A 506 4.21 -18.47 -18.09
N LYS A 507 4.09 -18.88 -16.82
CA LYS A 507 5.20 -19.46 -16.09
C LYS A 507 5.55 -20.83 -16.66
N SER A 508 4.55 -21.68 -16.91
CA SER A 508 4.73 -22.98 -17.55
C SER A 508 5.39 -22.85 -18.94
N ILE A 509 4.96 -21.85 -19.73
CA ILE A 509 5.54 -21.56 -21.05
C ILE A 509 6.99 -21.09 -20.90
N SER A 510 7.26 -20.15 -19.98
CA SER A 510 8.62 -19.68 -19.72
C SER A 510 9.54 -20.82 -19.27
N ASP A 511 9.08 -21.69 -18.38
CA ASP A 511 9.85 -22.83 -17.90
C ASP A 511 10.14 -23.79 -19.06
N ALA A 512 9.18 -24.05 -19.94
CA ALA A 512 9.39 -24.87 -21.13
C ALA A 512 10.37 -24.23 -22.14
N ILE A 513 10.31 -22.92 -22.35
CA ILE A 513 11.28 -22.18 -23.19
C ILE A 513 12.70 -22.38 -22.62
N ASN A 514 12.87 -22.17 -21.32
CA ASN A 514 14.17 -22.35 -20.65
C ASN A 514 14.66 -23.81 -20.69
N ILE A 515 13.76 -24.77 -20.49
CA ILE A 515 14.05 -26.21 -20.60
C ILE A 515 14.41 -26.58 -22.03
N TYR A 516 13.86 -25.97 -23.08
CA TYR A 516 14.19 -26.29 -24.46
C TYR A 516 15.55 -25.69 -24.89
N GLN A 517 16.00 -24.58 -24.27
CA GLN A 517 17.32 -23.98 -24.52
C GLN A 517 18.49 -24.80 -23.96
N ASN A 518 18.39 -25.21 -22.70
CA ASN A 518 19.44 -25.96 -22.00
C ASN A 518 19.94 -27.26 -22.69
N PRO A 519 19.07 -28.17 -23.18
CA PRO A 519 19.47 -29.43 -23.78
C PRO A 519 20.08 -29.26 -25.16
N SER A 520 19.74 -28.18 -25.87
CA SER A 520 20.22 -27.90 -27.22
C SER A 520 21.40 -26.94 -27.27
N ASN A 521 21.69 -26.22 -26.16
CA ASN A 521 22.66 -25.11 -26.09
C ASN A 521 22.49 -24.07 -27.23
N LYS A 522 21.30 -24.04 -27.83
CA LYS A 522 20.97 -23.24 -29.01
C LYS A 522 20.17 -22.03 -28.54
N GLN A 523 20.67 -20.83 -28.82
CA GLN A 523 19.91 -19.61 -28.59
C GLN A 523 18.68 -19.61 -29.50
N GLN A 524 17.51 -19.35 -28.92
CA GLN A 524 16.24 -19.33 -29.64
C GLN A 524 15.86 -17.92 -30.06
N ASN A 525 15.30 -17.79 -31.24
CA ASN A 525 14.73 -16.53 -31.71
C ASN A 525 13.25 -16.47 -31.31
N ILE A 526 12.92 -15.59 -30.36
CA ILE A 526 11.58 -15.46 -29.80
C ILE A 526 10.95 -14.16 -30.28
N LEU A 527 9.73 -14.21 -30.81
CA LEU A 527 8.94 -13.01 -31.11
C LEU A 527 7.78 -12.86 -30.12
N ILE A 528 7.64 -11.66 -29.57
CA ILE A 528 6.54 -11.31 -28.67
C ILE A 528 5.81 -10.09 -29.22
N ASP A 529 4.52 -10.27 -29.47
CA ASP A 529 3.62 -9.17 -29.80
C ASP A 529 3.47 -8.22 -28.61
N THR A 530 3.72 -6.93 -28.80
CA THR A 530 3.64 -5.92 -27.74
C THR A 530 2.29 -5.22 -27.64
N THR A 531 1.32 -5.61 -28.47
CA THR A 531 -0.04 -5.04 -28.47
C THR A 531 -0.64 -5.07 -27.07
N SER A 532 -1.36 -4.02 -26.69
CA SER A 532 -1.99 -3.87 -25.35
C SER A 532 -1.03 -4.00 -24.16
N GLY A 533 0.27 -3.74 -24.34
CA GLY A 533 1.25 -3.87 -23.25
C GLY A 533 1.55 -5.33 -22.87
N PHE A 534 1.38 -6.26 -23.82
CA PHE A 534 1.70 -7.69 -23.70
C PHE A 534 3.16 -8.00 -23.34
N VAL A 535 4.05 -7.02 -23.46
CA VAL A 535 5.47 -7.11 -23.07
C VAL A 535 5.65 -7.63 -21.65
N TRP A 536 4.77 -7.25 -20.73
CA TRP A 536 4.84 -7.62 -19.32
C TRP A 536 3.88 -8.77 -19.00
N PRO A 537 4.34 -9.88 -18.39
CA PRO A 537 5.61 -10.01 -17.66
C PRO A 537 6.77 -10.72 -18.41
N TRP A 538 6.67 -10.95 -19.72
CA TRP A 538 7.70 -11.69 -20.47
C TRP A 538 9.11 -11.11 -20.34
N VAL A 539 9.24 -9.79 -20.23
CA VAL A 539 10.54 -9.13 -20.00
C VAL A 539 11.23 -9.63 -18.74
N TRP A 540 10.49 -9.96 -17.68
CA TRP A 540 11.08 -10.58 -16.48
C TRP A 540 11.47 -12.04 -16.75
N TYR A 541 10.54 -12.83 -17.27
CA TYR A 541 10.73 -14.27 -17.42
C TYR A 541 11.81 -14.65 -18.43
N LEU A 542 11.94 -13.86 -19.50
CA LEU A 542 12.91 -14.07 -20.57
C LEU A 542 14.11 -13.12 -20.48
N ARG A 543 14.33 -12.46 -19.33
CA ARG A 543 15.41 -11.46 -19.13
C ARG A 543 16.83 -11.96 -19.45
N ASN A 544 17.03 -13.27 -19.43
CA ASN A 544 18.33 -13.91 -19.69
C ASN A 544 18.49 -14.32 -21.16
N ASN A 545 17.47 -14.11 -22.01
CA ASN A 545 17.50 -14.49 -23.41
C ASN A 545 17.95 -13.28 -24.25
N GLU A 546 18.96 -13.47 -25.09
CA GLU A 546 19.54 -12.38 -25.90
C GLU A 546 18.75 -12.11 -27.20
N ASN A 547 18.09 -13.13 -27.76
CA ASN A 547 17.42 -13.07 -29.06
C ASN A 547 15.89 -12.98 -28.95
N ILE A 548 15.39 -11.90 -28.32
CA ILE A 548 13.95 -11.60 -28.27
C ILE A 548 13.62 -10.39 -29.12
N LEU A 549 12.65 -10.54 -30.02
CA LEU A 549 12.06 -9.46 -30.78
C LEU A 549 10.71 -9.07 -30.17
N TYR A 550 10.68 -7.92 -29.49
CA TYR A 550 9.44 -7.27 -29.06
C TYR A 550 8.93 -6.38 -30.21
N GLN A 551 7.83 -6.78 -30.86
CA GLN A 551 7.27 -6.06 -32.01
C GLN A 551 5.78 -5.76 -31.83
N ASN A 552 5.34 -4.55 -32.19
CA ASN A 552 3.92 -4.21 -32.20
C ASN A 552 3.29 -4.65 -33.54
N LEU A 553 2.59 -5.79 -33.52
CA LEU A 553 1.98 -6.35 -34.73
C LEU A 553 0.72 -5.60 -35.20
N THR A 554 0.25 -4.63 -34.41
CA THR A 554 -0.82 -3.73 -34.84
C THR A 554 -0.34 -2.76 -35.91
N SER A 555 0.91 -2.29 -35.81
CA SER A 555 1.48 -1.27 -36.69
C SER A 555 2.47 -1.82 -37.72
N GLN A 556 3.10 -2.97 -37.47
CA GLN A 556 4.14 -3.52 -38.34
C GLN A 556 3.97 -5.04 -38.54
N PRO A 557 4.13 -5.56 -39.77
CA PRO A 557 4.12 -7.00 -40.01
C PRO A 557 5.40 -7.66 -39.47
N ILE A 558 5.35 -8.98 -39.26
CA ILE A 558 6.51 -9.77 -38.80
C ILE A 558 7.66 -9.63 -39.82
N ALA A 559 8.79 -9.10 -39.36
CA ALA A 559 9.93 -8.77 -40.23
C ALA A 559 10.94 -9.93 -40.42
N GLN A 560 10.92 -10.95 -39.56
CA GLN A 560 11.94 -12.01 -39.52
C GLN A 560 11.33 -13.40 -39.76
N SER A 561 12.03 -14.25 -40.51
CA SER A 561 11.52 -15.53 -40.99
C SER A 561 12.03 -16.78 -40.26
N ASP A 562 13.08 -16.64 -39.45
CA ASP A 562 13.69 -17.70 -38.65
C ASP A 562 13.45 -17.46 -37.15
N LEU A 563 12.20 -17.73 -36.73
CA LEU A 563 11.75 -17.67 -35.35
C LEU A 563 11.53 -19.10 -34.85
N ASP A 564 11.80 -19.36 -33.58
CA ASP A 564 11.56 -20.67 -32.94
C ASP A 564 10.26 -20.67 -32.14
N VAL A 565 9.95 -19.54 -31.50
CA VAL A 565 8.75 -19.33 -30.68
C VAL A 565 8.10 -18.01 -31.06
N LEU A 566 6.79 -18.02 -31.28
CA LEU A 566 6.00 -16.79 -31.45
C LEU A 566 4.87 -16.74 -30.43
N ILE A 567 4.77 -15.61 -29.75
CA ILE A 567 3.67 -15.29 -28.84
C ILE A 567 2.92 -14.12 -29.44
N ILE A 568 1.71 -14.38 -29.93
CA ILE A 568 0.94 -13.44 -30.74
C ILE A 568 -0.35 -13.08 -30.01
N HIS A 569 -0.65 -11.78 -29.96
CA HIS A 569 -1.90 -11.30 -29.38
C HIS A 569 -3.10 -11.79 -30.21
N SER A 570 -4.16 -12.26 -29.56
CA SER A 570 -5.34 -12.81 -30.22
C SER A 570 -5.96 -11.91 -31.30
N THR A 571 -5.96 -10.59 -31.11
CA THR A 571 -6.46 -9.62 -32.10
C THR A 571 -5.63 -9.51 -33.39
N ASN A 572 -4.36 -9.94 -33.37
CA ASN A 572 -3.46 -9.87 -34.51
C ASN A 572 -3.27 -11.20 -35.23
N ILE A 573 -3.90 -12.29 -34.76
CA ILE A 573 -3.76 -13.62 -35.36
C ILE A 573 -4.09 -13.63 -36.87
N SER A 574 -5.12 -12.88 -37.28
CA SER A 574 -5.54 -12.76 -38.68
C SER A 574 -4.55 -12.02 -39.56
N LYS A 575 -3.63 -11.25 -38.97
CA LYS A 575 -2.57 -10.50 -39.66
C LYS A 575 -1.30 -11.32 -39.85
N VAL A 576 -1.20 -12.49 -39.22
CA VAL A 576 -0.03 -13.37 -39.33
C VAL A 576 -0.12 -14.17 -40.63
N PRO A 577 0.86 -14.06 -41.54
CA PRO A 577 0.84 -14.80 -42.80
C PRO A 577 0.82 -16.32 -42.58
N TYR A 578 -0.02 -17.03 -43.34
CA TYR A 578 -0.10 -18.49 -43.30
C TYR A 578 1.25 -19.17 -43.62
N GLU A 579 2.09 -18.53 -44.43
CA GLU A 579 3.43 -19.01 -44.76
C GLU A 579 4.37 -19.13 -43.55
N ILE A 580 4.11 -18.33 -42.50
CA ILE A 580 4.83 -18.39 -41.24
C ILE A 580 4.20 -19.48 -40.37
N THR A 581 2.87 -19.44 -40.17
CA THR A 581 2.19 -20.36 -39.25
C THR A 581 2.29 -21.82 -39.67
N LYS A 582 2.35 -22.14 -40.97
CA LYS A 582 2.51 -23.52 -41.48
C LYS A 582 3.81 -24.21 -41.05
N LYS A 583 4.79 -23.47 -40.51
CA LYS A 583 6.07 -24.01 -40.02
C LYS A 583 6.02 -24.53 -38.58
N TYR A 584 4.90 -24.32 -37.88
CA TYR A 584 4.73 -24.63 -36.46
C TYR A 584 3.62 -25.68 -36.27
N HIS A 585 3.55 -26.24 -35.06
CA HIS A 585 2.39 -27.04 -34.65
C HIS A 585 1.12 -26.18 -34.57
N GLU A 586 -0.02 -26.86 -34.39
CA GLU A 586 -1.26 -26.17 -34.05
C GLU A 586 -1.04 -25.24 -32.85
N PRO A 587 -1.44 -23.96 -32.97
CA PRO A 587 -1.12 -22.98 -31.94
C PRO A 587 -1.87 -23.28 -30.66
N ILE A 588 -1.17 -23.16 -29.54
CA ILE A 588 -1.79 -23.31 -28.22
C ILE A 588 -2.40 -21.97 -27.82
N ILE A 589 -3.68 -21.97 -27.48
CA ILE A 589 -4.41 -20.77 -27.05
C ILE A 589 -4.44 -20.73 -25.52
N PHE A 590 -3.87 -19.68 -24.94
CA PHE A 590 -3.81 -19.49 -23.51
C PHE A 590 -4.19 -18.04 -23.14
N PRO A 591 -4.81 -17.82 -21.96
CA PRO A 591 -5.03 -16.48 -21.46
C PRO A 591 -3.68 -15.87 -21.07
N HIS A 592 -3.32 -14.71 -21.64
CA HIS A 592 -2.12 -13.99 -21.23
C HIS A 592 -2.36 -13.29 -19.89
N ARG A 593 -3.50 -12.59 -19.81
CA ARG A 593 -3.99 -11.91 -18.63
C ARG A 593 -5.45 -12.26 -18.44
N TRP A 594 -5.87 -12.40 -17.19
CA TRP A 594 -7.27 -12.64 -16.85
C TRP A 594 -7.72 -11.75 -15.69
N TRP A 595 -9.02 -11.53 -15.56
CA TRP A 595 -9.60 -10.63 -14.56
C TRP A 595 -10.92 -11.12 -13.99
N PHE A 596 -11.20 -10.65 -12.78
CA PHE A 596 -12.41 -11.01 -12.05
C PHE A 596 -13.63 -10.42 -12.76
N PRO A 597 -14.74 -11.16 -12.93
CA PRO A 597 -15.95 -10.62 -13.52
C PRO A 597 -16.62 -9.60 -12.61
N GLU A 598 -16.58 -8.32 -12.99
CA GLU A 598 -17.04 -7.23 -12.13
C GLU A 598 -18.51 -6.80 -12.36
N SER A 599 -19.13 -7.28 -13.44
CA SER A 599 -20.51 -6.90 -13.83
C SER A 599 -21.56 -7.22 -12.74
N THR A 600 -21.31 -8.24 -11.92
CA THR A 600 -22.24 -8.69 -10.87
C THR A 600 -22.36 -7.72 -9.70
N TYR A 601 -21.29 -7.01 -9.33
CA TYR A 601 -21.31 -6.08 -8.17
C TYR A 601 -21.29 -4.60 -8.58
N ARG A 602 -20.76 -4.24 -9.76
CA ARG A 602 -20.64 -2.83 -10.18
C ARG A 602 -21.99 -2.11 -10.32
N ASN A 603 -23.05 -2.86 -10.61
CA ASN A 603 -24.40 -2.33 -10.83
C ASN A 603 -25.32 -2.53 -9.63
N LEU A 604 -24.79 -2.77 -8.43
CA LEU A 604 -25.63 -2.89 -7.23
C LEU A 604 -26.35 -1.57 -6.97
N ASN A 605 -27.69 -1.62 -6.94
CA ASN A 605 -28.55 -0.53 -6.52
C ASN A 605 -29.34 -0.92 -5.26
N PHE A 606 -29.87 0.07 -4.54
CA PHE A 606 -30.63 -0.18 -3.31
C PHE A 606 -31.84 -1.09 -3.51
N GLN A 607 -32.48 -1.04 -4.68
CA GLN A 607 -33.65 -1.84 -5.01
C GLN A 607 -33.31 -3.34 -5.14
N MET A 608 -32.12 -3.67 -5.64
CA MET A 608 -31.61 -5.04 -5.72
C MET A 608 -31.32 -5.65 -4.35
N ILE A 609 -30.97 -4.83 -3.35
CA ILE A 609 -30.75 -5.28 -1.96
C ILE A 609 -32.08 -5.63 -1.28
N LEU A 610 -33.22 -5.15 -1.77
CA LEU A 610 -34.53 -5.47 -1.20
C LEU A 610 -35.10 -6.81 -1.69
N GLU A 611 -34.47 -7.44 -2.68
CA GLU A 611 -34.88 -8.75 -3.22
C GLU A 611 -34.06 -9.89 -2.59
N PRO A 612 -34.65 -10.74 -1.72
CA PRO A 612 -33.89 -11.78 -1.00
C PRO A 612 -33.16 -12.76 -1.92
N GLN A 613 -33.77 -13.11 -3.07
CA GLN A 613 -33.16 -14.01 -4.05
C GLN A 613 -31.89 -13.42 -4.69
N LYS A 614 -31.85 -12.11 -4.92
CA LYS A 614 -30.66 -11.43 -5.43
C LYS A 614 -29.57 -11.32 -4.38
N ILE A 615 -29.92 -11.12 -3.11
CA ILE A 615 -28.95 -11.16 -2.00
C ILE A 615 -28.31 -12.55 -1.89
N ILE A 616 -29.10 -13.63 -1.93
CA ILE A 616 -28.56 -15.00 -1.85
C ILE A 616 -27.60 -15.24 -3.02
N ARG A 617 -27.99 -14.87 -4.26
CA ARG A 617 -27.09 -14.98 -5.41
C ARG A 617 -25.83 -14.15 -5.27
N LEU A 618 -25.93 -12.94 -4.72
CA LEU A 618 -24.77 -12.08 -4.47
C LEU A 618 -23.85 -12.71 -3.41
N PHE A 619 -24.42 -13.32 -2.37
CA PHE A 619 -23.66 -14.03 -1.34
C PHE A 619 -22.98 -15.27 -1.91
N ASP A 620 -23.70 -16.07 -2.71
CA ASP A 620 -23.15 -17.23 -3.40
C ASP A 620 -22.02 -16.86 -4.37
N TYR A 621 -22.19 -15.73 -5.06
CA TYR A 621 -21.19 -15.20 -5.96
C TYR A 621 -19.96 -14.70 -5.20
N LEU A 622 -20.12 -13.83 -4.20
CA LEU A 622 -19.01 -13.17 -3.53
C LEU A 622 -18.27 -14.05 -2.52
N ILE A 623 -18.97 -14.98 -1.85
CA ILE A 623 -18.38 -15.81 -0.79
C ILE A 623 -18.06 -17.21 -1.28
N PHE A 624 -18.97 -17.85 -2.02
CA PHE A 624 -18.75 -19.22 -2.49
C PHE A 624 -18.12 -19.29 -3.88
N THR A 625 -17.99 -18.16 -4.60
CA THR A 625 -17.39 -18.07 -5.94
C THR A 625 -18.08 -18.94 -6.99
N ASN A 626 -19.34 -19.31 -6.75
CA ASN A 626 -20.09 -20.21 -7.61
C ASN A 626 -20.42 -19.53 -8.95
N GLY A 627 -20.09 -20.21 -10.06
CA GLY A 627 -20.34 -19.71 -11.41
C GLY A 627 -19.42 -18.57 -11.86
N ILE A 628 -18.34 -18.28 -11.12
CA ILE A 628 -17.33 -17.29 -11.51
C ILE A 628 -16.41 -17.84 -12.59
N SER A 629 -16.00 -19.11 -12.50
CA SER A 629 -15.03 -19.72 -13.41
C SER A 629 -15.41 -19.57 -14.88
N SER A 630 -16.68 -19.78 -15.22
CA SER A 630 -17.19 -19.66 -16.59
C SER A 630 -17.39 -18.22 -17.07
N LYS A 631 -17.06 -17.22 -16.26
CA LYS A 631 -17.24 -15.79 -16.55
C LYS A 631 -15.94 -14.99 -16.40
N ILE A 632 -14.82 -15.67 -16.15
CA ILE A 632 -13.52 -15.01 -16.05
C ILE A 632 -13.24 -14.30 -17.38
N GLY A 633 -12.92 -13.01 -17.31
CA GLY A 633 -12.49 -12.27 -18.49
C GLY A 633 -11.03 -12.59 -18.77
N SER A 634 -10.65 -12.68 -20.04
CA SER A 634 -9.26 -12.91 -20.45
C SER A 634 -8.89 -12.10 -21.69
N GLU A 635 -7.61 -11.79 -21.76
CA GLU A 635 -6.93 -11.32 -22.94
C GLU A 635 -6.02 -12.46 -23.41
N ASP A 636 -6.39 -13.09 -24.52
CA ASP A 636 -5.80 -14.35 -24.96
C ASP A 636 -4.61 -14.13 -25.91
N ALA A 637 -3.71 -15.11 -25.92
CA ALA A 637 -2.54 -15.19 -26.79
C ALA A 637 -2.48 -16.54 -27.51
N TYR A 638 -1.83 -16.55 -28.67
CA TYR A 638 -1.50 -17.73 -29.45
C TYR A 638 0.00 -18.01 -29.33
N LEU A 639 0.34 -19.22 -28.90
CA LEU A 639 1.71 -19.72 -28.84
C LEU A 639 1.97 -20.62 -30.05
N PHE A 640 2.94 -20.24 -30.88
CA PHE A 640 3.47 -21.07 -31.96
C PHE A 640 4.86 -21.59 -31.60
N ILE A 641 5.04 -22.90 -31.69
CA ILE A 641 6.27 -23.63 -31.32
C ILE A 641 6.65 -24.65 -32.39
N LYS A 642 7.96 -24.85 -32.59
CA LYS A 642 8.52 -25.88 -33.49
C LYS A 642 8.40 -27.29 -32.89
N SER A 643 8.62 -28.32 -33.71
CA SER A 643 8.24 -29.71 -33.42
C SER A 643 9.05 -30.46 -32.36
N ASP A 644 10.13 -29.86 -31.90
CA ASP A 644 11.01 -30.36 -30.86
C ASP A 644 10.77 -29.69 -29.49
N PHE A 645 9.74 -28.85 -29.39
CA PHE A 645 9.37 -28.17 -28.15
C PHE A 645 8.66 -29.13 -27.16
N PRO A 646 8.90 -29.03 -25.84
CA PRO A 646 8.26 -29.89 -24.84
C PRO A 646 6.73 -29.80 -24.82
N ASP A 647 6.06 -30.90 -24.48
CA ASP A 647 4.61 -30.91 -24.26
C ASP A 647 4.22 -29.97 -23.11
N LEU A 648 3.25 -29.09 -23.39
CA LEU A 648 2.74 -28.10 -22.44
C LEU A 648 1.36 -28.53 -21.91
N LYS A 649 1.25 -28.71 -20.60
CA LYS A 649 -0.05 -28.88 -19.94
C LYS A 649 -0.53 -27.52 -19.40
N MET A 650 -1.50 -26.91 -20.07
CA MET A 650 -2.04 -25.61 -19.69
C MET A 650 -2.98 -25.73 -18.49
N ILE A 651 -2.77 -24.89 -17.48
CA ILE A 651 -3.57 -24.86 -16.26
C ILE A 651 -4.94 -24.23 -16.57
N SER A 652 -4.98 -23.23 -17.45
CA SER A 652 -6.22 -22.54 -17.86
C SER A 652 -7.27 -23.44 -18.50
N GLU A 653 -6.88 -24.59 -19.07
CA GLU A 653 -7.83 -25.55 -19.65
C GLU A 653 -8.82 -26.10 -18.64
N ASN A 654 -8.45 -26.15 -17.35
CA ASN A 654 -9.35 -26.60 -16.28
C ASN A 654 -10.47 -25.58 -15.96
N PHE A 655 -10.44 -24.40 -16.60
CA PHE A 655 -11.35 -23.29 -16.32
C PHE A 655 -12.21 -22.89 -17.54
N LYS A 656 -12.02 -23.55 -18.69
CA LYS A 656 -12.81 -23.35 -19.91
C LYS A 656 -14.16 -24.07 -19.85
#